data_AF-A0AB40BBI3-F1
#
_entry.id   AF-A0AB40BBI3-F1
#
_cell.length_a   1.000
_cell.length_b   1.000
_cell.length_c   1.000
_cell.angle_alpha   90.00
_cell.angle_beta   90.00
_cell.angle_gamma   90.00
#
_symmetry.space_group_name_H-M   'P 1'
#
loop_
_entity.id
_entity.type
_entity.pdbx_description
1 polymer ?
#
loop_
_entity_poly.entity_id
_entity_poly.type
_entity_poly.pdbx_seq_one_letter_code
_entity_poly.pdbx_strand_id
1 'polypeptide(L)'
;MSTRDSLPLQERVPLNNTLQRASDLLILFLLISLLYCRLISLHFRGFVWLLSFICESWFTFVWILDTNAKWNPVTYKTYPHNLLKRLDELPAVDIFVTTADPKLEPPIITVNTVLSLLAVEYPVEKLACYVSDDAASAATFYSLVQASKFAKLWVPFCKKYDVRVRAPSVYFSTQCPPSVPSALPSDFRNDWNHVKDEYEKLCQRIENACKEKHDGVPKTDEFADFSDVERGNHPSIVKIIWENNKDANAMEDGFPHLIYVSREKRPRHSHHFKAGAMNVLTRVSGVMTNAPLILNVDCDMFANNPEVFLHGMCLLFGFPHEVHSGYVQTPQQFYGGLKDDPFGNQLVVLQHKLGLGIAGLQGPFYGGTGCFHRRKIIYGSPPNLPHAHRYDVLSYKDSKQVFGDCRELLDSAAHIRSANMKTSGKLIDLSAKIEAAKQVASCTYEFNTSWGKEIGWLYGAVVEDLITGLKIQSMGWESKCMTLDPAPFLGIAPTGGPASLTQHKRWATGLLEFLLGPYNPLLATIYKSLSFRQCLTYLLINVWPLRSLFELCYTLLPACSFLTNTSFFPKASEPAIMIPLGLMVSYNVRTLMEYFECGLSIRAWWNNQRMQRIYALTAWLFGFIGGVLKTMGLSETIFELTRKDQNSGKSNIDPRRFTFDSSPMFVPGTAVVMVNMVALVVGLVRMMVNGEDVEEGGGDSPGLGELVCSLWVLLSFWPFIKGLFGKGCYGIPWVIVFKAAALVLLFLQIFAKWS
;
A
#
# COMPACT_ATOMS: atom_id res chain seq x y z
N MET A 1 6.64 27.21 35.52
CA MET A 1 6.18 25.96 34.88
C MET A 1 5.11 26.16 33.79
N SER A 2 4.56 27.36 33.52
CA SER A 2 3.44 27.54 32.57
C SER A 2 3.80 27.95 31.13
N THR A 3 5.08 28.17 30.78
CA THR A 3 5.49 28.67 29.44
C THR A 3 6.02 27.60 28.48
N ARG A 4 6.41 26.41 28.96
CA ARG A 4 6.91 25.32 28.09
C ARG A 4 5.79 24.49 27.44
N ASP A 5 4.65 24.37 28.11
CA ASP A 5 3.50 23.60 27.61
C ASP A 5 2.58 24.37 26.64
N SER A 6 2.82 25.67 26.41
CA SER A 6 1.98 26.51 25.55
C SER A 6 2.36 26.48 24.06
N LEU A 7 3.54 25.97 23.71
CA LEU A 7 3.98 25.92 22.31
C LEU A 7 3.29 24.78 21.56
N PRO A 8 2.58 25.06 20.44
CA PRO A 8 1.92 24.02 19.67
C PRO A 8 2.95 23.10 19.02
N LEU A 9 2.78 21.78 19.19
CA LEU A 9 3.60 20.77 18.50
C LEU A 9 3.12 20.53 17.07
N GLN A 10 1.86 20.87 16.80
CA GLN A 10 1.21 20.71 15.51
C GLN A 10 0.06 21.71 15.37
N GLU A 11 -0.40 21.88 14.13
CA GLU A 11 -1.53 22.70 13.75
C GLU A 11 -2.36 21.95 12.70
N ARG A 12 -3.66 21.85 12.94
CA ARG A 12 -4.62 21.25 12.00
C ARG A 12 -5.05 22.32 11.00
N VAL A 13 -4.68 22.15 9.74
CA VAL A 13 -4.97 23.12 8.68
C VAL A 13 -6.05 22.55 7.75
N PRO A 14 -7.30 23.07 7.81
CA PRO A 14 -8.33 22.71 6.85
C PRO A 14 -8.01 23.32 5.48
N LEU A 15 -8.20 22.55 4.41
CA LEU A 15 -7.95 23.00 3.05
C LEU A 15 -9.25 23.46 2.39
N ASN A 16 -9.21 24.59 1.68
CA ASN A 16 -10.35 25.08 0.93
C ASN A 16 -10.60 24.18 -0.29
N ASN A 17 -11.81 23.66 -0.42
CA ASN A 17 -12.21 22.78 -1.51
C ASN A 17 -13.60 23.11 -2.07
N THR A 18 -14.05 24.36 -1.98
CA THR A 18 -15.39 24.78 -2.43
C THR A 18 -15.66 24.44 -3.90
N LEU A 19 -14.71 24.72 -4.80
CA LEU A 19 -14.85 24.40 -6.23
C LEU A 19 -14.94 22.89 -6.48
N GLN A 20 -14.13 22.12 -5.76
CA GLN A 20 -14.16 20.66 -5.80
C GLN A 20 -15.53 20.15 -5.35
N ARG A 21 -16.02 20.58 -4.19
CA ARG A 21 -17.35 20.18 -3.67
C ARG A 21 -18.47 20.53 -4.65
N ALA A 22 -18.46 21.72 -5.22
CA ALA A 22 -19.45 22.13 -6.21
C ALA A 22 -19.44 21.24 -7.45
N SER A 23 -18.24 20.90 -7.95
CA SER A 23 -18.07 19.99 -9.10
C SER A 23 -18.51 18.57 -8.76
N ASP A 24 -18.16 18.06 -7.59
CA ASP A 24 -18.52 16.71 -7.14
C ASP A 24 -20.04 16.57 -6.95
N LEU A 25 -20.69 17.62 -6.43
CA LEU A 25 -22.15 17.71 -6.32
C LEU A 25 -22.83 17.84 -7.68
N LEU A 26 -22.26 18.57 -8.64
CA LEU A 26 -22.79 18.65 -10.00
C LEU A 26 -22.77 17.27 -10.68
N ILE A 27 -21.65 16.56 -10.58
CA ILE A 27 -21.53 15.20 -11.13
C ILE A 27 -22.54 14.26 -10.44
N LEU A 28 -22.66 14.35 -9.12
CA LEU A 28 -23.64 13.55 -8.37
C LEU A 28 -25.08 13.86 -8.81
N PHE A 29 -25.43 15.13 -8.99
CA PHE A 29 -26.73 15.55 -9.49
C PHE A 29 -27.02 14.95 -10.87
N LEU A 30 -26.07 15.04 -11.80
CA LEU A 30 -26.21 14.47 -13.14
C LEU A 30 -26.33 12.94 -13.12
N LEU A 31 -25.60 12.26 -12.22
CA LEU A 31 -25.71 10.80 -12.04
C LEU A 31 -27.11 10.42 -11.55
N ILE A 32 -27.63 11.14 -10.55
CA ILE A 32 -29.00 10.92 -10.04
C ILE A 32 -30.04 11.21 -11.12
N SER A 33 -29.86 12.29 -11.91
CA SER A 33 -30.73 12.60 -13.05
C SER A 33 -30.72 11.48 -14.09
N LEU A 34 -29.55 10.92 -14.40
CA LEU A 34 -29.42 9.79 -15.32
C LEU A 34 -30.22 8.58 -14.82
N LEU A 35 -30.05 8.21 -13.55
CA LEU A 35 -30.79 7.10 -12.93
C LEU A 35 -32.30 7.31 -12.95
N TYR A 36 -32.75 8.54 -12.69
CA TYR A 36 -34.16 8.91 -12.75
C TYR A 36 -34.72 8.72 -14.18
N CYS A 37 -34.00 9.21 -15.19
CA CYS A 37 -34.38 9.01 -16.59
C CYS A 37 -34.42 7.52 -16.97
N ARG A 38 -33.43 6.73 -16.53
CA ARG A 38 -33.40 5.28 -16.74
C ARG A 38 -34.62 4.59 -16.13
N LEU A 39 -34.97 4.93 -14.90
CA LEU A 39 -36.06 4.31 -14.16
C LEU A 39 -37.42 4.57 -14.80
N ILE A 40 -37.68 5.80 -15.26
CA ILE A 40 -38.96 6.15 -15.93
C ILE A 40 -39.09 5.43 -17.27
N SER A 41 -38.01 5.34 -18.05
CA SER A 41 -38.03 4.70 -19.37
C SER A 41 -37.85 3.17 -19.32
N LEU A 42 -37.66 2.58 -18.13
CA LEU A 42 -37.29 1.17 -17.98
C LEU A 42 -38.31 0.20 -18.56
N HIS A 43 -39.61 0.48 -18.38
CA HIS A 43 -40.69 -0.40 -18.82
C HIS A 43 -40.75 -0.56 -20.36
N PHE A 44 -40.21 0.40 -21.11
CA PHE A 44 -40.35 0.48 -22.56
C PHE A 44 -39.10 0.07 -23.34
N ARG A 45 -37.90 0.05 -22.71
CA ARG A 45 -36.60 -0.04 -23.42
C ARG A 45 -35.79 -1.32 -23.14
N GLY A 46 -36.38 -2.30 -22.47
CA GLY A 46 -35.89 -3.68 -22.41
C GLY A 46 -34.59 -3.92 -21.61
N PHE A 47 -33.92 -5.03 -21.89
CA PHE A 47 -32.81 -5.57 -21.10
C PHE A 47 -31.56 -4.69 -21.08
N VAL A 48 -31.19 -4.07 -22.21
CA VAL A 48 -30.00 -3.20 -22.32
C VAL A 48 -30.15 -1.96 -21.44
N TRP A 49 -31.36 -1.41 -21.32
CA TRP A 49 -31.67 -0.29 -20.43
C TRP A 49 -31.57 -0.69 -18.96
N LEU A 50 -32.07 -1.87 -18.60
CA LEU A 50 -31.96 -2.43 -17.25
C LEU A 50 -30.50 -2.66 -16.85
N LEU A 51 -29.69 -3.25 -17.73
CA LEU A 51 -28.27 -3.50 -17.47
C LEU A 51 -27.49 -2.18 -17.30
N SER A 52 -27.80 -1.18 -18.13
CA SER A 52 -27.25 0.18 -18.00
C SER A 52 -27.61 0.80 -16.65
N PHE A 53 -28.89 0.74 -16.27
CA PHE A 53 -29.37 1.24 -14.98
C PHE A 53 -28.65 0.61 -13.79
N ILE A 54 -28.45 -0.71 -13.80
CA ILE A 54 -27.73 -1.44 -12.73
C ILE A 54 -26.28 -0.97 -12.63
N CYS A 55 -25.57 -0.86 -13.76
CA CYS A 55 -24.17 -0.41 -13.79
C CYS A 55 -24.04 1.06 -13.35
N GLU A 56 -24.89 1.94 -13.88
CA GLU A 56 -24.89 3.37 -13.53
C GLU A 56 -25.27 3.58 -12.06
N SER A 57 -26.14 2.74 -11.49
CA SER A 57 -26.48 2.79 -10.06
C SER A 57 -25.27 2.47 -9.19
N TRP A 58 -24.49 1.45 -9.59
CA TRP A 58 -23.24 1.11 -8.92
C TRP A 58 -22.21 2.24 -9.02
N PHE A 59 -22.00 2.83 -10.20
CA PHE A 59 -21.07 3.94 -10.36
C PHE A 59 -21.50 5.17 -9.56
N THR A 60 -22.80 5.42 -9.46
CA THR A 60 -23.36 6.48 -8.62
C THR A 60 -23.09 6.22 -7.14
N PHE A 61 -23.27 4.98 -6.68
CA PHE A 61 -22.91 4.58 -5.32
C PHE A 61 -21.43 4.81 -5.03
N VAL A 62 -20.52 4.38 -5.92
CA VAL A 62 -19.08 4.62 -5.76
C VAL A 62 -18.75 6.12 -5.73
N TRP A 63 -19.43 6.93 -6.54
CA TRP A 63 -19.24 8.39 -6.55
C TRP A 63 -19.64 9.05 -5.22
N ILE A 64 -20.73 8.57 -4.59
CA ILE A 64 -21.13 9.01 -3.24
C ILE A 64 -20.04 8.71 -2.22
N LEU A 65 -19.44 7.52 -2.28
CA LEU A 65 -18.35 7.13 -1.38
C LEU A 65 -17.10 8.02 -1.59
N ASP A 66 -16.72 8.28 -2.84
CA ASP A 66 -15.59 9.16 -3.20
C ASP A 66 -15.81 10.59 -2.70
N THR A 67 -17.01 11.15 -2.94
CA THR A 67 -17.40 12.48 -2.48
C THR A 67 -17.35 12.58 -0.95
N ASN A 68 -17.86 11.58 -0.23
CA ASN A 68 -17.78 11.54 1.23
C ASN A 68 -16.33 11.59 1.74
N ALA A 69 -15.46 10.77 1.13
CA ALA A 69 -14.08 10.61 1.56
C ALA A 69 -13.26 11.88 1.31
N LYS A 70 -13.53 12.62 0.22
CA LYS A 70 -12.82 13.86 -0.14
C LYS A 70 -13.41 15.13 0.50
N TRP A 71 -14.56 15.04 1.17
CA TRP A 71 -15.34 16.22 1.55
C TRP A 71 -14.60 17.19 2.47
N ASN A 72 -13.83 16.71 3.46
CA ASN A 72 -13.20 17.52 4.50
C ASN A 72 -11.66 17.38 4.49
N PRO A 73 -10.95 17.91 3.48
CA PRO A 73 -9.51 17.76 3.38
C PRO A 73 -8.79 18.54 4.47
N VAL A 74 -7.85 17.88 5.12
CA VAL A 74 -7.05 18.43 6.23
C VAL A 74 -5.60 18.00 6.06
N THR A 75 -4.69 18.93 6.34
CA THR A 75 -3.27 18.63 6.56
C THR A 75 -2.85 19.02 7.97
N TYR A 76 -1.76 18.45 8.44
CA TYR A 76 -1.19 18.76 9.75
C TYR A 76 0.20 19.36 9.55
N LYS A 77 0.39 20.59 10.05
CA LYS A 77 1.69 21.23 10.10
C LYS A 77 2.31 20.94 11.46
N THR A 78 3.53 20.44 11.48
CA THR A 78 4.24 19.99 12.70
C THR A 78 5.44 20.86 13.01
N TYR A 79 5.78 20.98 14.30
CA TYR A 79 6.86 21.84 14.78
C TYR A 79 7.89 21.06 15.63
N PRO A 80 8.81 20.30 15.01
CA PRO A 80 9.85 19.52 15.72
C PRO A 80 10.66 20.31 16.76
N HIS A 81 10.99 21.58 16.46
CA HIS A 81 11.76 22.40 17.39
C HIS A 81 11.02 22.70 18.70
N ASN A 82 9.68 22.76 18.67
CA ASN A 82 8.87 22.92 19.88
C ASN A 82 8.83 21.63 20.70
N LEU A 83 8.88 20.46 20.04
CA LEU A 83 8.94 19.15 20.71
C LEU A 83 10.21 19.05 21.56
N LEU A 84 11.36 19.36 20.97
CA LEU A 84 12.67 19.31 21.64
C LEU A 84 12.78 20.29 22.83
N LYS A 85 12.00 21.38 22.83
CA LYS A 85 11.93 22.33 23.96
C LYS A 85 10.98 21.87 25.07
N ARG A 86 9.98 21.05 24.73
CA ARG A 86 8.90 20.63 25.63
C ARG A 86 9.21 19.34 26.36
N LEU A 87 9.85 18.39 25.68
CA LEU A 87 10.23 17.11 26.26
C LEU A 87 11.70 17.12 26.65
N ASP A 88 11.97 16.89 27.93
CA ASP A 88 13.35 16.71 28.42
C ASP A 88 13.96 15.40 27.87
N GLU A 89 13.13 14.39 27.61
CA GLU A 89 13.54 13.10 27.04
C GLU A 89 12.55 12.62 25.98
N LEU A 90 13.09 12.19 24.83
CA LEU A 90 12.30 11.61 23.74
C LEU A 90 11.99 10.13 24.00
N PRO A 91 10.79 9.64 23.64
CA PRO A 91 10.40 8.25 23.84
C PRO A 91 11.22 7.29 22.96
N ALA A 92 11.46 6.07 23.43
CA ALA A 92 12.08 5.06 22.59
C ALA A 92 11.14 4.64 21.42
N VAL A 93 11.73 4.26 20.29
CA VAL A 93 11.04 3.75 19.10
C VAL A 93 11.74 2.48 18.59
N ASP A 94 11.00 1.38 18.51
CA ASP A 94 11.46 0.18 17.82
C ASP A 94 11.08 0.26 16.34
N ILE A 95 12.05 0.07 15.45
CA ILE A 95 11.91 0.15 14.00
C ILE A 95 11.87 -1.27 13.44
N PHE A 96 10.80 -1.63 12.77
CA PHE A 96 10.60 -2.95 12.17
C PHE A 96 10.75 -2.86 10.66
N VAL A 97 11.73 -3.59 10.13
CA VAL A 97 11.95 -3.79 8.70
C VAL A 97 11.66 -5.25 8.37
N THR A 98 10.80 -5.53 7.39
CA THR A 98 10.46 -6.91 7.00
C THR A 98 10.94 -7.21 5.58
N THR A 99 11.57 -8.37 5.39
CA THR A 99 11.95 -8.94 4.08
C THR A 99 11.60 -10.43 4.05
N ALA A 100 11.19 -10.92 2.87
CA ALA A 100 10.58 -12.24 2.73
C ALA A 100 11.34 -13.19 1.80
N ASP A 101 12.09 -12.68 0.81
CA ASP A 101 12.79 -13.51 -0.16
C ASP A 101 14.00 -12.78 -0.76
N PRO A 102 15.25 -13.23 -0.53
CA PRO A 102 16.45 -12.55 -1.02
C PRO A 102 16.59 -12.56 -2.56
N LYS A 103 15.84 -13.40 -3.28
CA LYS A 103 15.84 -13.41 -4.74
C LYS A 103 14.86 -12.40 -5.33
N LEU A 104 13.69 -12.27 -4.72
CA LEU A 104 12.66 -11.31 -5.16
C LEU A 104 12.90 -9.92 -4.57
N GLU A 105 13.56 -9.84 -3.42
CA GLU A 105 13.93 -8.65 -2.68
C GLU A 105 15.45 -8.71 -2.42
N PRO A 106 16.30 -8.29 -3.39
CA PRO A 106 17.73 -8.35 -3.24
C PRO A 106 18.22 -7.69 -1.93
N PRO A 107 19.12 -8.31 -1.14
CA PRO A 107 19.54 -7.80 0.17
C PRO A 107 20.05 -6.36 0.18
N ILE A 108 20.61 -5.88 -0.94
CA ILE A 108 21.05 -4.48 -1.08
C ILE A 108 19.91 -3.48 -0.90
N ILE A 109 18.67 -3.82 -1.26
CA ILE A 109 17.50 -2.95 -1.08
C ILE A 109 17.20 -2.80 0.42
N THR A 110 17.13 -3.93 1.14
CA THR A 110 16.99 -3.96 2.60
C THR A 110 18.12 -3.18 3.29
N VAL A 111 19.36 -3.35 2.84
CA VAL A 111 20.52 -2.62 3.38
C VAL A 111 20.39 -1.11 3.20
N ASN A 112 19.96 -0.62 2.04
CA ASN A 112 19.74 0.82 1.84
C ASN A 112 18.64 1.37 2.75
N THR A 113 17.56 0.63 2.94
CA THR A 113 16.48 0.98 3.87
C THR A 113 17.00 1.03 5.31
N VAL A 114 17.71 0.00 5.77
CA VAL A 114 18.30 -0.04 7.12
C VAL A 114 19.29 1.11 7.34
N LEU A 115 20.22 1.34 6.41
CA LEU A 115 21.18 2.45 6.50
C LEU A 115 20.50 3.81 6.58
N SER A 116 19.37 3.99 5.87
CA SER A 116 18.59 5.24 5.94
C SER A 116 17.96 5.46 7.32
N LEU A 117 17.48 4.39 7.95
CA LEU A 117 16.80 4.43 9.25
C LEU A 117 17.78 4.59 10.40
N LEU A 118 19.00 4.05 10.28
CA LEU A 118 20.07 4.24 11.26
C LEU A 118 20.62 5.67 11.26
N ALA A 119 20.40 6.44 10.19
CA ALA A 119 20.93 7.79 9.99
C ALA A 119 19.88 8.91 10.21
N VAL A 120 18.72 8.62 10.81
CA VAL A 120 17.69 9.62 11.10
C VAL A 120 18.08 10.55 12.26
N GLU A 121 17.48 11.74 12.32
CA GLU A 121 17.67 12.70 13.40
C GLU A 121 16.83 12.31 14.62
N TYR A 122 17.40 11.46 15.46
CA TYR A 122 16.86 11.04 16.74
C TYR A 122 17.98 10.58 17.68
N PRO A 123 17.82 10.65 19.01
CA PRO A 123 18.79 10.08 19.94
C PRO A 123 19.02 8.60 19.68
N VAL A 124 20.28 8.22 19.46
CA VAL A 124 20.68 6.87 19.03
C VAL A 124 20.38 5.80 20.08
N GLU A 125 20.35 6.18 21.36
CA GLU A 125 19.99 5.32 22.50
C GLU A 125 18.47 5.08 22.62
N LYS A 126 17.67 5.84 21.86
CA LYS A 126 16.20 5.70 21.84
C LYS A 126 15.72 4.86 20.67
N LEU A 127 16.61 4.44 19.78
CA LEU A 127 16.25 3.69 18.59
C LEU A 127 16.83 2.28 18.62
N ALA A 128 16.01 1.31 18.22
CA ALA A 128 16.44 -0.05 17.93
C ALA A 128 15.82 -0.52 16.62
N CYS A 129 16.65 -0.92 15.66
CA CYS A 129 16.24 -1.43 14.37
C CYS A 129 16.24 -2.97 14.38
N TYR A 130 15.07 -3.55 14.19
CA TYR A 130 14.85 -4.98 14.04
C TYR A 130 14.55 -5.31 12.59
N VAL A 131 15.38 -6.17 12.00
CA VAL A 131 15.19 -6.67 10.64
C VAL A 131 14.67 -8.09 10.72
N SER A 132 13.42 -8.29 10.31
CA SER A 132 12.82 -9.61 10.17
C SER A 132 13.09 -10.19 8.79
N ASP A 133 13.74 -11.34 8.76
CA ASP A 133 14.02 -12.11 7.56
C ASP A 133 13.23 -13.41 7.55
N ASP A 134 12.19 -13.42 6.73
CA ASP A 134 11.28 -14.55 6.58
C ASP A 134 11.89 -15.69 5.74
N ALA A 135 13.04 -15.50 5.09
CA ALA A 135 13.73 -16.54 4.36
C ALA A 135 14.84 -17.23 5.17
N ALA A 136 15.21 -16.68 6.34
CA ALA A 136 16.35 -17.12 7.14
C ALA A 136 17.65 -17.20 6.32
N SER A 137 17.89 -16.17 5.51
CA SER A 137 18.96 -16.13 4.52
C SER A 137 20.29 -15.69 5.14
N ALA A 138 21.29 -16.57 5.09
CA ALA A 138 22.66 -16.24 5.48
C ALA A 138 23.22 -15.03 4.71
N ALA A 139 22.85 -14.88 3.43
CA ALA A 139 23.25 -13.74 2.61
C ALA A 139 22.62 -12.41 3.09
N THR A 140 21.37 -12.45 3.55
CA THR A 140 20.70 -11.29 4.13
C THR A 140 21.36 -10.89 5.45
N PHE A 141 21.62 -11.86 6.34
CA PHE A 141 22.35 -11.61 7.58
C PHE A 141 23.76 -11.06 7.33
N TYR A 142 24.54 -11.68 6.44
CA TYR A 142 25.85 -11.19 6.02
C TYR A 142 25.78 -9.73 5.51
N SER A 143 24.79 -9.42 4.68
CA SER A 143 24.60 -8.07 4.13
C SER A 143 24.35 -7.04 5.23
N LEU A 144 23.59 -7.39 6.27
CA LEU A 144 23.36 -6.51 7.43
C LEU A 144 24.62 -6.33 8.29
N VAL A 145 25.44 -7.37 8.44
CA VAL A 145 26.76 -7.26 9.11
C VAL A 145 27.70 -6.35 8.33
N GLN A 146 27.71 -6.42 7.00
CA GLN A 146 28.49 -5.47 6.19
C GLN A 146 27.90 -4.05 6.25
N ALA A 147 26.57 -3.93 6.31
CA ALA A 147 25.90 -2.64 6.47
C ALA A 147 26.24 -1.98 7.80
N SER A 148 26.34 -2.74 8.91
CA SER A 148 26.72 -2.17 10.21
C SER A 148 28.15 -1.61 10.21
N LYS A 149 29.08 -2.25 9.49
CA LYS A 149 30.44 -1.73 9.27
C LYS A 149 30.42 -0.43 8.48
N PHE A 150 29.62 -0.36 7.42
CA PHE A 150 29.48 0.86 6.63
C PHE A 150 28.72 1.98 7.36
N ALA A 151 27.78 1.64 8.25
CA ALA A 151 27.02 2.60 9.04
C ALA A 151 27.93 3.48 9.93
N LYS A 152 29.07 2.94 10.41
CA LYS A 152 30.10 3.71 11.12
C LYS A 152 30.68 4.86 10.31
N LEU A 153 30.68 4.77 8.98
CA LEU A 153 31.10 5.84 8.09
C LEU A 153 29.91 6.71 7.65
N TRP A 154 28.80 6.06 7.29
CA TRP A 154 27.63 6.73 6.72
C TRP A 154 26.91 7.64 7.71
N VAL A 155 26.70 7.18 8.95
CA VAL A 155 25.92 7.94 9.95
C VAL A 155 26.64 9.24 10.36
N PRO A 156 27.95 9.24 10.69
CA PRO A 156 28.67 10.49 10.97
C PRO A 156 28.74 11.40 9.74
N PHE A 157 28.97 10.85 8.54
CA PHE A 157 28.96 11.62 7.30
C PHE A 157 27.62 12.34 7.07
N CYS A 158 26.51 11.63 7.28
CA CYS A 158 25.16 12.15 7.19
C CYS A 158 24.91 13.34 8.12
N LYS A 159 25.35 13.24 9.37
CA LYS A 159 25.21 14.28 10.39
C LYS A 159 26.14 15.47 10.11
N LYS A 160 27.41 15.21 9.80
CA LYS A 160 28.45 16.22 9.53
C LYS A 160 28.07 17.16 8.37
N TYR A 161 27.43 16.62 7.34
CA TYR A 161 27.13 17.34 6.10
C TYR A 161 25.64 17.59 5.83
N ASP A 162 24.76 17.41 6.84
CA ASP A 162 23.30 17.60 6.72
C ASP A 162 22.70 16.89 5.47
N VAL A 163 23.09 15.63 5.26
CA VAL A 163 22.66 14.86 4.09
C VAL A 163 21.16 14.58 4.18
N ARG A 164 20.35 15.29 3.39
CA ARG A 164 18.88 15.16 3.48
C ARG A 164 18.36 13.76 3.13
N VAL A 165 18.82 13.17 2.02
CA VAL A 165 18.39 11.82 1.60
C VAL A 165 19.26 10.77 2.28
N ARG A 166 18.69 10.02 3.25
CA ARG A 166 19.47 9.09 4.08
C ARG A 166 19.77 7.74 3.42
N ALA A 167 19.16 7.44 2.27
CA ALA A 167 19.47 6.23 1.49
C ALA A 167 20.71 6.47 0.60
N PRO A 168 21.82 5.72 0.80
CA PRO A 168 23.05 5.93 0.03
C PRO A 168 22.86 5.70 -1.47
N SER A 169 22.10 4.67 -1.88
CA SER A 169 21.79 4.39 -3.29
C SER A 169 21.21 5.59 -4.03
N VAL A 170 20.31 6.32 -3.39
CA VAL A 170 19.65 7.49 -3.98
C VAL A 170 20.59 8.70 -3.91
N TYR A 171 21.27 8.90 -2.78
CA TYR A 171 22.21 10.00 -2.62
C TYR A 171 23.36 9.96 -3.65
N PHE A 172 23.98 8.78 -3.83
CA PHE A 172 25.10 8.58 -4.76
C PHE A 172 24.67 8.28 -6.21
N SER A 173 23.37 8.30 -6.53
CA SER A 173 22.88 8.10 -7.90
C SER A 173 23.31 9.20 -8.88
N THR A 174 23.68 10.37 -8.37
CA THR A 174 24.17 11.50 -9.16
C THR A 174 25.70 11.40 -9.40
N GLN A 175 26.15 11.69 -10.62
CA GLN A 175 27.56 11.55 -10.99
C GLN A 175 28.49 12.57 -10.31
N CYS A 176 27.93 13.72 -9.90
CA CYS A 176 28.65 14.78 -9.21
C CYS A 176 28.03 15.02 -7.84
N PRO A 177 28.82 15.38 -6.81
CA PRO A 177 28.25 15.83 -5.55
C PRO A 177 27.34 17.05 -5.80
N PRO A 178 26.29 17.23 -4.97
CA PRO A 178 25.38 18.37 -5.09
C PRO A 178 26.16 19.69 -5.10
N SER A 179 25.69 20.67 -5.90
CA SER A 179 26.30 21.99 -6.04
C SER A 179 26.50 22.62 -4.66
N VAL A 180 27.78 22.80 -4.32
CA VAL A 180 28.26 23.14 -2.97
C VAL A 180 27.77 24.54 -2.58
N PRO A 181 26.99 24.71 -1.50
CA PRO A 181 26.87 26.01 -0.85
C PRO A 181 28.27 26.44 -0.40
N SER A 182 28.63 27.71 -0.55
CA SER A 182 29.95 28.29 -0.22
C SER A 182 30.38 28.14 1.26
N ALA A 183 29.64 27.39 2.07
CA ALA A 183 29.80 27.21 3.51
C ALA A 183 30.23 25.79 3.96
N LEU A 184 30.43 24.82 3.04
CA LEU A 184 30.89 23.48 3.45
C LEU A 184 32.42 23.42 3.70
N PRO A 185 32.90 22.60 4.65
CA PRO A 185 34.32 22.41 4.94
C PRO A 185 35.14 21.97 3.72
N SER A 186 36.42 22.36 3.67
CA SER A 186 37.39 21.98 2.61
C SER A 186 37.43 20.46 2.34
N ASP A 187 37.17 19.67 3.37
CA ASP A 187 37.34 18.21 3.35
C ASP A 187 36.16 17.46 2.73
N PHE A 188 35.02 18.15 2.48
CA PHE A 188 33.79 17.50 1.99
C PHE A 188 34.01 16.66 0.73
N ARG A 189 34.81 17.14 -0.23
CA ARG A 189 35.01 16.41 -1.48
C ARG A 189 35.78 15.10 -1.25
N ASN A 190 36.75 15.11 -0.35
CA ASN A 190 37.54 13.93 -0.01
C ASN A 190 36.68 12.92 0.76
N ASP A 191 35.95 13.38 1.77
CA ASP A 191 35.02 12.56 2.55
C ASP A 191 33.93 11.95 1.64
N TRP A 192 33.36 12.74 0.74
CA TRP A 192 32.33 12.27 -0.20
C TRP A 192 32.86 11.19 -1.14
N ASN A 193 34.03 11.39 -1.74
CA ASN A 193 34.65 10.39 -2.62
C ASN A 193 34.95 9.10 -1.83
N HIS A 194 35.52 9.22 -0.63
CA HIS A 194 35.84 8.08 0.21
C HIS A 194 34.60 7.27 0.60
N VAL A 195 33.54 7.92 1.08
CA VAL A 195 32.30 7.25 1.49
C VAL A 195 31.58 6.63 0.28
N LYS A 196 31.61 7.29 -0.88
CA LYS A 196 31.08 6.73 -2.12
C LYS A 196 31.83 5.45 -2.54
N ASP A 197 33.16 5.47 -2.53
CA ASP A 197 33.98 4.30 -2.88
C ASP A 197 33.70 3.13 -1.92
N GLU A 198 33.58 3.39 -0.62
CA GLU A 198 33.23 2.36 0.37
C GLU A 198 31.81 1.82 0.18
N TYR A 199 30.87 2.66 -0.25
CA TYR A 199 29.52 2.22 -0.62
C TYR A 199 29.53 1.32 -1.85
N GLU A 200 30.28 1.67 -2.90
CA GLU A 200 30.41 0.83 -4.09
C GLU A 200 31.04 -0.53 -3.76
N LYS A 201 32.06 -0.57 -2.89
CA LYS A 201 32.64 -1.81 -2.36
C LYS A 201 31.64 -2.62 -1.53
N LEU A 202 30.77 -1.98 -0.76
CA LEU A 202 29.68 -2.65 -0.03
C LEU A 202 28.71 -3.33 -1.01
N CYS A 203 28.26 -2.61 -2.04
CA CYS A 203 27.39 -3.14 -3.09
C CYS A 203 28.01 -4.38 -3.77
N GLN A 204 29.29 -4.30 -4.15
CA GLN A 204 30.01 -5.42 -4.77
C GLN A 204 30.12 -6.64 -3.84
N ARG A 205 30.45 -6.43 -2.55
CA ARG A 205 30.49 -7.52 -1.55
C ARG A 205 29.14 -8.23 -1.42
N ILE A 206 28.06 -7.46 -1.31
CA ILE A 206 26.69 -8.00 -1.20
C ILE A 206 26.31 -8.77 -2.47
N GLU A 207 26.57 -8.20 -3.66
CA GLU A 207 26.29 -8.86 -4.93
C GLU A 207 27.03 -10.19 -5.08
N ASN A 208 28.31 -10.24 -4.70
CA ASN A 208 29.11 -11.46 -4.78
C ASN A 208 28.57 -12.53 -3.82
N ALA A 209 28.25 -12.16 -2.58
CA ALA A 209 27.63 -13.05 -1.61
C ALA A 209 26.26 -13.60 -2.06
N CYS A 210 25.52 -12.84 -2.89
CA CYS A 210 24.24 -13.30 -3.45
C CYS A 210 24.38 -14.19 -4.71
N LYS A 211 25.49 -14.09 -5.44
CA LYS A 211 25.74 -14.87 -6.68
C LYS A 211 26.30 -16.26 -6.40
N GLU A 212 27.12 -16.40 -5.37
CA GLU A 212 27.76 -17.67 -5.03
C GLU A 212 26.79 -18.56 -4.25
N LYS A 213 26.27 -19.60 -4.90
CA LYS A 213 25.50 -20.65 -4.23
C LYS A 213 26.42 -21.37 -3.25
N HIS A 214 26.30 -21.04 -1.96
CA HIS A 214 26.92 -21.67 -0.79
C HIS A 214 28.35 -21.27 -0.35
N ASP A 215 29.17 -20.57 -1.15
CA ASP A 215 30.57 -20.29 -0.77
C ASP A 215 30.94 -18.80 -0.55
N GLY A 216 30.07 -17.84 -0.86
CA GLY A 216 30.37 -16.41 -0.72
C GLY A 216 30.20 -15.83 0.69
N VAL A 217 29.62 -16.60 1.61
CA VAL A 217 29.46 -16.21 3.02
C VAL A 217 30.56 -16.87 3.86
N PRO A 218 31.28 -16.12 4.72
CA PRO A 218 32.32 -16.69 5.58
C PRO A 218 31.76 -17.82 6.46
N LYS A 219 32.44 -18.97 6.48
CA LYS A 219 32.15 -20.09 7.39
C LYS A 219 32.78 -19.82 8.77
N THR A 220 32.28 -18.80 9.48
CA THR A 220 32.68 -18.47 10.86
C THR A 220 31.59 -18.91 11.85
N ASP A 221 31.94 -19.02 13.13
CA ASP A 221 31.00 -19.39 14.21
C ASP A 221 29.76 -18.48 14.28
N GLU A 222 29.89 -17.23 13.83
CA GLU A 222 28.79 -16.27 13.75
C GLU A 222 27.63 -16.76 12.87
N PHE A 223 27.95 -17.55 11.84
CA PHE A 223 27.02 -18.09 10.84
C PHE A 223 26.61 -19.54 11.11
N ALA A 224 27.01 -20.14 12.23
CA ALA A 224 26.72 -21.54 12.55
C ALA A 224 25.20 -21.84 12.55
N ASP A 225 24.36 -20.89 12.98
CA ASP A 225 22.90 -21.04 12.99
C ASP A 225 22.28 -21.14 11.59
N PHE A 226 23.05 -20.91 10.51
CA PHE A 226 22.59 -20.94 9.12
C PHE A 226 23.05 -22.17 8.32
N SER A 227 23.83 -23.09 8.91
CA SER A 227 24.40 -24.24 8.18
C SER A 227 23.34 -25.20 7.62
N ASP A 228 22.25 -25.40 8.36
CA ASP A 228 21.20 -26.39 8.07
C ASP A 228 19.81 -25.75 7.96
N VAL A 229 19.75 -24.50 7.48
CA VAL A 229 18.50 -23.74 7.38
C VAL A 229 17.77 -24.04 6.08
N GLU A 230 16.57 -24.60 6.20
CA GLU A 230 15.58 -24.64 5.12
C GLU A 230 14.55 -23.54 5.34
N ARG A 231 14.17 -22.80 4.29
CA ARG A 231 13.22 -21.67 4.37
C ARG A 231 11.91 -21.97 5.13
N GLY A 232 11.42 -23.21 5.06
CA GLY A 232 10.20 -23.66 5.74
C GLY A 232 10.41 -24.45 7.02
N ASN A 233 11.67 -24.71 7.40
CA ASN A 233 12.02 -25.57 8.52
C ASN A 233 13.36 -25.14 9.15
N HIS A 234 13.29 -24.28 10.16
CA HIS A 234 14.46 -23.82 10.89
C HIS A 234 14.03 -23.29 12.28
N PRO A 235 14.92 -23.36 13.30
CA PRO A 235 14.66 -22.74 14.60
C PRO A 235 14.59 -21.22 14.49
N SER A 236 14.15 -20.55 15.57
CA SER A 236 14.24 -19.10 15.66
C SER A 236 15.71 -18.66 15.76
N ILE A 237 16.08 -17.66 14.98
CA ILE A 237 17.43 -17.08 14.95
C ILE A 237 17.30 -15.61 15.38
N VAL A 238 17.93 -15.26 16.48
CA VAL A 238 18.00 -13.86 16.97
C VAL A 238 19.47 -13.51 17.16
N LYS A 239 19.94 -12.48 16.44
CA LYS A 239 21.33 -12.04 16.45
C LYS A 239 21.39 -10.53 16.67
N ILE A 240 22.20 -10.10 17.63
CA ILE A 240 22.52 -8.69 17.84
C ILE A 240 23.72 -8.37 16.97
N ILE A 241 23.51 -7.58 15.91
CA ILE A 241 24.58 -7.18 14.98
C ILE A 241 25.35 -5.99 15.54
N TRP A 242 24.64 -5.06 16.19
CA TRP A 242 25.23 -3.90 16.84
C TRP A 242 24.46 -3.54 18.10
N GLU A 243 25.19 -3.38 19.20
CA GLU A 243 24.67 -2.90 20.48
C GLU A 243 25.27 -1.54 20.81
N ASN A 244 24.40 -0.54 20.92
CA ASN A 244 24.81 0.81 21.32
C ASN A 244 24.93 0.88 22.85
N ASN A 245 26.12 0.58 23.39
CA ASN A 245 26.40 0.72 24.82
C ASN A 245 27.24 1.98 25.10
N LYS A 246 26.69 2.91 25.89
CA LYS A 246 27.33 4.19 26.25
C LYS A 246 28.62 4.02 27.07
N ASP A 247 28.76 2.94 27.84
CA ASP A 247 29.92 2.75 28.73
C ASP A 247 31.16 2.19 28.00
N ALA A 248 30.97 1.47 26.88
CA ALA A 248 32.07 0.89 26.10
C ALA A 248 32.53 1.79 24.94
N ASN A 249 31.65 2.63 24.41
CA ASN A 249 31.85 3.36 23.15
C ASN A 249 31.97 4.88 23.31
N ALA A 250 32.40 5.38 24.47
CA ALA A 250 32.42 6.80 24.84
C ALA A 250 33.22 7.75 23.92
N MET A 251 33.92 7.23 22.89
CA MET A 251 34.70 8.01 21.92
C MET A 251 34.17 8.02 20.48
N GLU A 252 33.16 7.21 20.12
CA GLU A 252 32.59 7.19 18.76
C GLU A 252 31.11 7.60 18.77
N ASP A 253 30.70 8.49 17.87
CA ASP A 253 29.29 8.76 17.56
C ASP A 253 28.65 7.48 16.99
N GLY A 254 28.15 6.61 17.86
CA GLY A 254 27.50 5.35 17.49
C GLY A 254 26.20 5.52 16.70
N PHE A 255 25.62 4.40 16.29
CA PHE A 255 24.31 4.33 15.64
C PHE A 255 23.34 3.42 16.42
N PRO A 256 22.03 3.46 16.13
CA PRO A 256 21.00 2.68 16.83
C PRO A 256 21.30 1.18 16.90
N HIS A 257 20.73 0.48 17.89
CA HIS A 257 20.85 -0.98 17.97
C HIS A 257 20.37 -1.63 16.65
N LEU A 258 21.06 -2.68 16.20
CA LEU A 258 20.69 -3.44 15.00
C LEU A 258 20.56 -4.91 15.36
N ILE A 259 19.34 -5.44 15.22
CA ILE A 259 18.98 -6.81 15.60
C ILE A 259 18.41 -7.53 14.38
N TYR A 260 18.95 -8.70 14.07
CA TYR A 260 18.40 -9.62 13.08
C TYR A 260 17.49 -10.64 13.76
N VAL A 261 16.31 -10.85 13.16
CA VAL A 261 15.31 -11.81 13.64
C VAL A 261 14.85 -12.67 12.49
N SER A 262 15.01 -13.98 12.60
CA SER A 262 14.26 -14.94 11.81
C SER A 262 13.42 -15.79 12.76
N ARG A 263 12.11 -15.78 12.53
CA ARG A 263 11.15 -16.54 13.34
C ARG A 263 11.28 -18.03 13.09
N GLU A 264 10.93 -18.86 14.06
CA GLU A 264 10.91 -20.30 13.83
C GLU A 264 9.86 -20.65 12.75
N LYS A 265 10.23 -21.54 11.83
CA LYS A 265 9.31 -22.12 10.84
C LYS A 265 9.39 -23.62 10.90
N ARG A 266 8.24 -24.28 10.80
CA ARG A 266 8.11 -25.74 10.74
C ARG A 266 7.08 -26.13 9.69
N PRO A 267 7.26 -27.23 8.92
CA PRO A 267 6.39 -27.58 7.80
C PRO A 267 4.90 -27.72 8.13
N ARG A 268 4.56 -28.06 9.37
CA ARG A 268 3.17 -28.27 9.83
C ARG A 268 2.53 -27.03 10.48
N HIS A 269 3.23 -25.90 10.51
CA HIS A 269 2.79 -24.69 11.19
C HIS A 269 2.55 -23.55 10.20
N SER A 270 1.34 -22.98 10.23
CA SER A 270 1.06 -21.76 9.47
C SER A 270 1.85 -20.59 10.04
N HIS A 271 2.37 -19.74 9.16
CA HIS A 271 3.21 -18.62 9.55
C HIS A 271 2.60 -17.25 9.21
N HIS A 272 1.43 -17.17 8.57
CA HIS A 272 0.69 -15.90 8.40
C HIS A 272 1.50 -14.73 7.75
N PHE A 273 2.42 -15.05 6.82
CA PHE A 273 3.20 -14.07 6.04
C PHE A 273 3.71 -12.88 6.88
N LYS A 274 3.52 -11.64 6.42
CA LYS A 274 3.99 -10.43 7.06
C LYS A 274 3.33 -10.17 8.43
N ALA A 275 2.04 -10.46 8.59
CA ALA A 275 1.34 -10.31 9.87
C ALA A 275 2.04 -11.11 10.99
N GLY A 276 2.40 -12.36 10.72
CA GLY A 276 3.11 -13.19 11.67
C GLY A 276 4.54 -12.70 11.95
N ALA A 277 5.24 -12.17 10.93
CA ALA A 277 6.58 -11.59 11.12
C ALA A 277 6.51 -10.35 12.03
N MET A 278 5.53 -9.48 11.81
CA MET A 278 5.27 -8.30 12.64
C MET A 278 4.89 -8.66 14.08
N ASN A 279 4.07 -9.70 14.28
CA ASN A 279 3.74 -10.20 15.62
C ASN A 279 4.97 -10.76 16.35
N VAL A 280 5.82 -11.53 15.68
CA VAL A 280 7.09 -12.00 16.24
C VAL A 280 8.00 -10.83 16.61
N LEU A 281 8.20 -9.86 15.71
CA LEU A 281 8.99 -8.66 15.99
C LEU A 281 8.46 -7.90 17.21
N THR A 282 7.14 -7.82 17.35
CA THR A 282 6.50 -7.14 18.48
C THR A 282 6.80 -7.84 19.80
N ARG A 283 6.75 -9.17 19.83
CA ARG A 283 7.10 -9.94 21.03
C ARG A 283 8.60 -9.87 21.34
N VAL A 284 9.45 -10.07 20.34
CA VAL A 284 10.92 -10.04 20.47
C VAL A 284 11.38 -8.67 20.99
N SER A 285 10.96 -7.59 20.34
CA SER A 285 11.28 -6.24 20.82
C SER A 285 10.66 -5.94 22.18
N GLY A 286 9.48 -6.50 22.50
CA GLY A 286 8.85 -6.38 23.82
C GLY A 286 9.71 -6.92 24.96
N VAL A 287 10.44 -8.03 24.74
CA VAL A 287 11.35 -8.61 25.75
C VAL A 287 12.75 -7.99 25.74
N MET A 288 13.18 -7.42 24.60
CA MET A 288 14.52 -6.87 24.43
C MET A 288 14.62 -5.37 24.80
N THR A 289 13.86 -4.50 24.12
CA THR A 289 13.95 -3.02 24.27
C THR A 289 12.69 -2.39 24.85
N ASN A 290 11.53 -3.04 24.66
CA ASN A 290 10.21 -2.62 25.11
C ASN A 290 9.88 -1.14 24.82
N ALA A 291 10.18 -0.66 23.61
CA ALA A 291 9.91 0.73 23.28
C ALA A 291 8.39 1.00 23.25
N PRO A 292 7.89 2.14 23.77
CA PRO A 292 6.46 2.44 23.78
C PRO A 292 5.87 2.72 22.38
N LEU A 293 6.74 2.93 21.38
CA LEU A 293 6.38 3.22 20.00
C LEU A 293 7.04 2.21 19.05
N ILE A 294 6.34 1.92 17.96
CA ILE A 294 6.80 1.03 16.89
C ILE A 294 6.69 1.79 15.57
N LEU A 295 7.76 1.84 14.78
CA LEU A 295 7.70 2.21 13.36
C LEU A 295 7.79 0.94 12.53
N ASN A 296 6.89 0.72 11.59
CA ASN A 296 7.03 -0.38 10.62
C ASN A 296 7.31 0.16 9.22
N VAL A 297 8.23 -0.47 8.50
CA VAL A 297 8.56 -0.18 7.11
C VAL A 297 8.84 -1.47 6.32
N ASP A 298 8.52 -1.43 5.02
CA ASP A 298 8.91 -2.47 4.08
C ASP A 298 10.40 -2.37 3.73
N CYS A 299 11.00 -3.48 3.29
CA CYS A 299 12.41 -3.52 2.90
C CYS A 299 12.79 -2.53 1.78
N ASP A 300 11.82 -2.08 0.98
CA ASP A 300 11.99 -1.14 -0.12
C ASP A 300 11.57 0.30 0.22
N MET A 301 11.31 0.62 1.49
CA MET A 301 10.84 1.94 1.95
C MET A 301 11.87 2.61 2.86
N PHE A 302 12.58 3.60 2.34
CA PHE A 302 13.66 4.30 3.06
C PHE A 302 13.23 5.67 3.60
N ALA A 303 13.92 6.15 4.64
CA ALA A 303 13.69 7.49 5.21
C ALA A 303 14.24 8.59 4.29
N ASN A 304 13.34 9.40 3.72
CA ASN A 304 13.70 10.48 2.80
C ASN A 304 13.78 11.85 3.50
N ASN A 305 13.07 12.03 4.60
CA ASN A 305 13.21 13.17 5.48
C ASN A 305 13.96 12.75 6.77
N PRO A 306 15.09 13.38 7.10
CA PRO A 306 15.90 12.98 8.26
C PRO A 306 15.19 13.23 9.60
N GLU A 307 14.27 14.20 9.68
CA GLU A 307 13.53 14.58 10.89
C GLU A 307 12.19 13.83 11.03
N VAL A 308 11.92 12.83 10.18
CA VAL A 308 10.62 12.13 10.11
C VAL A 308 10.13 11.57 11.46
N PHE A 309 11.06 11.14 12.31
CA PHE A 309 10.74 10.66 13.66
C PHE A 309 10.21 11.79 14.55
N LEU A 310 10.84 12.96 14.52
CA LEU A 310 10.41 14.12 15.29
C LEU A 310 9.02 14.60 14.83
N HIS A 311 8.78 14.60 13.51
CA HIS A 311 7.45 14.88 12.95
C HIS A 311 6.40 13.86 13.43
N GLY A 312 6.75 12.57 13.47
CA GLY A 312 5.88 11.53 14.01
C GLY A 312 5.52 11.76 15.47
N MET A 313 6.51 12.14 16.29
CA MET A 313 6.29 12.48 17.70
C MET A 313 5.40 13.71 17.86
N CYS A 314 5.55 14.75 17.04
CA CYS A 314 4.66 15.91 17.05
C CYS A 314 3.18 15.51 16.85
N LEU A 315 2.90 14.59 15.92
CA LEU A 315 1.53 14.14 15.64
C LEU A 315 1.02 13.19 16.73
N LEU A 316 1.86 12.32 17.29
CA LEU A 316 1.46 11.43 18.37
C LEU A 316 1.17 12.17 19.68
N PHE A 317 2.00 13.16 20.05
CA PHE A 317 1.94 13.82 21.36
C PHE A 317 1.40 15.25 21.32
N GLY A 318 1.09 15.77 20.14
CA GLY A 318 0.57 17.13 19.95
C GLY A 318 -0.91 17.31 20.30
N PHE A 319 -1.63 16.26 20.67
CA PHE A 319 -3.03 16.32 21.06
C PHE A 319 -3.20 16.28 22.59
N PRO A 320 -4.22 16.97 23.16
CA PRO A 320 -4.51 16.91 24.59
C PRO A 320 -4.86 15.49 25.07
N HIS A 321 -5.58 14.73 24.23
CA HIS A 321 -5.97 13.36 24.50
C HIS A 321 -5.40 12.44 23.43
N GLU A 322 -4.81 11.32 23.86
CA GLU A 322 -4.19 10.34 22.97
C GLU A 322 -5.16 9.67 22.00
N VAL A 323 -6.47 9.63 22.33
CA VAL A 323 -7.50 9.05 21.46
C VAL A 323 -7.47 9.65 20.06
N HIS A 324 -7.06 10.92 19.96
CA HIS A 324 -6.91 11.63 18.70
C HIS A 324 -5.67 11.22 17.90
N SER A 325 -4.77 10.36 18.38
CA SER A 325 -3.65 9.86 17.58
C SER A 325 -3.15 8.52 18.11
N GLY A 326 -3.81 7.45 17.68
CA GLY A 326 -3.39 6.09 17.92
C GLY A 326 -2.20 5.66 17.06
N TYR A 327 -2.23 6.00 15.77
CA TYR A 327 -1.10 5.83 14.87
C TYR A 327 -0.98 6.97 13.86
N VAL A 328 0.22 7.15 13.33
CA VAL A 328 0.56 8.16 12.33
C VAL A 328 1.01 7.46 11.06
N GLN A 329 0.18 7.53 10.02
CA GLN A 329 0.44 6.96 8.70
C GLN A 329 1.10 8.01 7.80
N THR A 330 2.15 7.63 7.09
CA THR A 330 2.69 8.43 5.98
C THR A 330 2.08 7.97 4.66
N PRO A 331 1.75 8.87 3.72
CA PRO A 331 1.35 8.47 2.37
C PRO A 331 2.46 7.66 1.70
N GLN A 332 2.11 6.54 1.05
CA GLN A 332 3.08 5.80 0.25
C GLN A 332 3.43 6.61 -1.00
N GLN A 333 4.71 6.92 -1.15
CA GLN A 333 5.26 7.65 -2.29
C GLN A 333 6.48 6.91 -2.84
N PHE A 334 6.69 7.01 -4.14
CA PHE A 334 7.67 6.18 -4.83
C PHE A 334 8.76 7.03 -5.49
N TYR A 335 10.01 6.58 -5.39
CA TYR A 335 11.14 7.15 -6.11
C TYR A 335 11.43 6.32 -7.37
N GLY A 336 12.13 6.92 -8.34
CA GLY A 336 12.46 6.23 -9.60
C GLY A 336 11.23 5.81 -10.43
N GLY A 337 10.05 6.35 -10.10
CA GLY A 337 8.82 6.08 -10.84
C GLY A 337 8.94 6.47 -12.31
N LEU A 338 8.32 5.68 -13.18
CA LEU A 338 8.32 5.98 -14.61
C LEU A 338 7.57 7.28 -14.87
N LYS A 339 8.16 8.13 -15.73
CA LYS A 339 7.54 9.38 -16.19
C LYS A 339 6.14 9.11 -16.73
N ASP A 340 5.18 9.95 -16.33
CA ASP A 340 3.77 9.89 -16.70
C ASP A 340 3.02 8.61 -16.26
N ASP A 341 3.57 7.85 -15.30
CA ASP A 341 2.96 6.66 -14.69
C ASP A 341 2.19 5.75 -15.69
N PRO A 342 2.89 5.09 -16.64
CA PRO A 342 2.25 4.31 -17.70
C PRO A 342 1.37 3.15 -17.19
N PHE A 343 1.57 2.73 -15.94
CA PHE A 343 0.84 1.65 -15.29
C PHE A 343 -0.17 2.14 -14.24
N GLY A 344 -0.26 3.45 -13.98
CA GLY A 344 -1.22 4.01 -13.02
C GLY A 344 -1.06 3.45 -11.61
N ASN A 345 0.13 3.01 -11.23
CA ASN A 345 0.39 2.26 -10.00
C ASN A 345 1.11 3.08 -8.92
N GLN A 346 1.41 4.36 -9.19
CA GLN A 346 2.01 5.26 -8.21
C GLN A 346 0.97 5.85 -7.26
N LEU A 347 -0.31 5.81 -7.64
CA LEU A 347 -1.46 6.21 -6.80
C LEU A 347 -1.37 7.62 -6.19
N VAL A 348 -0.60 8.53 -6.80
CA VAL A 348 -0.31 9.88 -6.26
C VAL A 348 -1.61 10.66 -5.97
N VAL A 349 -2.54 10.71 -6.93
CA VAL A 349 -3.81 11.43 -6.77
C VAL A 349 -4.69 10.79 -5.71
N LEU A 350 -4.70 9.45 -5.61
CA LEU A 350 -5.43 8.75 -4.55
C LEU A 350 -4.88 9.16 -3.18
N GLN A 351 -3.56 9.06 -2.98
CA GLN A 351 -2.92 9.42 -1.71
C GLN A 351 -3.11 10.90 -1.35
N HIS A 352 -2.98 11.80 -2.33
CA HIS A 352 -3.05 13.23 -2.08
C HIS A 352 -4.49 13.75 -1.93
N LYS A 353 -5.42 13.39 -2.82
CA LYS A 353 -6.81 13.90 -2.75
C LYS A 353 -7.64 13.13 -1.74
N LEU A 354 -7.62 11.80 -1.82
CA LEU A 354 -8.40 10.97 -0.92
C LEU A 354 -7.79 10.98 0.48
N GLY A 355 -6.48 10.77 0.60
CA GLY A 355 -5.79 10.70 1.90
C GLY A 355 -5.98 11.95 2.77
N LEU A 356 -5.91 13.16 2.17
CA LEU A 356 -6.17 14.41 2.88
C LEU A 356 -7.64 14.55 3.32
N GLY A 357 -8.59 14.09 2.50
CA GLY A 357 -10.01 14.05 2.85
C GLY A 357 -10.29 13.13 4.05
N ILE A 358 -9.69 11.93 4.03
CA ILE A 358 -9.80 10.93 5.10
C ILE A 358 -9.14 11.44 6.39
N ALA A 359 -8.04 12.17 6.28
CA ALA A 359 -7.36 12.79 7.42
C ALA A 359 -8.27 13.76 8.22
N GLY A 360 -9.29 14.33 7.58
CA GLY A 360 -10.29 15.17 8.25
C GLY A 360 -11.45 14.42 8.90
N LEU A 361 -11.50 13.09 8.77
CA LEU A 361 -12.48 12.20 9.43
C LEU A 361 -11.85 11.57 10.68
N GLN A 362 -11.89 10.24 10.80
CA GLN A 362 -11.24 9.50 11.89
C GLN A 362 -9.76 9.21 11.59
N GLY A 363 -9.28 9.57 10.40
CA GLY A 363 -7.88 9.45 9.99
C GLY A 363 -7.63 8.37 8.94
N PRO A 364 -6.44 8.39 8.31
CA PRO A 364 -6.07 7.47 7.24
C PRO A 364 -6.05 6.01 7.72
N PHE A 365 -6.23 5.08 6.78
CA PHE A 365 -6.05 3.65 7.03
C PHE A 365 -4.59 3.33 7.38
N TYR A 366 -4.37 2.20 8.04
CA TYR A 366 -3.03 1.63 8.12
C TYR A 366 -2.67 0.99 6.78
N GLY A 367 -1.63 1.51 6.13
CA GLY A 367 -1.19 1.10 4.79
C GLY A 367 0.02 0.17 4.79
N GLY A 368 0.29 -0.53 5.90
CA GLY A 368 1.30 -1.60 5.94
C GLY A 368 2.77 -1.16 6.01
N THR A 369 3.09 0.12 5.85
CA THR A 369 4.47 0.66 5.88
C THR A 369 4.49 2.15 6.20
N GLY A 370 5.61 2.67 6.68
CA GLY A 370 5.78 4.08 7.03
C GLY A 370 4.81 4.57 8.10
N CYS A 371 4.52 3.73 9.11
CA CYS A 371 3.52 4.04 10.13
C CYS A 371 4.09 3.94 11.55
N PHE A 372 3.87 4.99 12.35
CA PHE A 372 4.21 5.00 13.77
C PHE A 372 3.00 4.58 14.59
N HIS A 373 3.13 3.49 15.34
CA HIS A 373 2.11 2.96 16.24
C HIS A 373 2.49 3.16 17.69
N ARG A 374 1.49 3.40 18.54
CA ARG A 374 1.63 3.17 19.99
C ARG A 374 1.62 1.66 20.25
N ARG A 375 2.64 1.13 20.92
CA ARG A 375 2.73 -0.31 21.23
C ARG A 375 1.52 -0.83 22.00
N LYS A 376 0.97 -0.04 22.93
CA LYS A 376 -0.23 -0.45 23.69
C LYS A 376 -1.46 -0.72 22.81
N ILE A 377 -1.58 -0.04 21.67
CA ILE A 377 -2.70 -0.25 20.74
C ILE A 377 -2.55 -1.59 20.03
N ILE A 378 -1.32 -1.94 19.67
CA ILE A 378 -0.98 -3.27 19.15
C ILE A 378 -1.30 -4.35 20.18
N TYR A 379 -1.10 -4.08 21.47
CA TYR A 379 -1.53 -4.96 22.57
C TYR A 379 -3.05 -4.94 22.84
N GLY A 380 -3.84 -4.29 21.99
CA GLY A 380 -5.31 -4.26 22.08
C GLY A 380 -5.85 -3.32 23.16
N SER A 381 -5.06 -2.39 23.67
CA SER A 381 -5.56 -1.40 24.64
C SER A 381 -6.48 -0.38 23.96
N PRO A 382 -7.72 -0.20 24.44
CA PRO A 382 -8.59 0.89 24.00
C PRO A 382 -8.09 2.25 24.52
N PRO A 383 -8.65 3.37 24.05
CA PRO A 383 -8.23 4.70 24.47
C PRO A 383 -8.62 5.02 25.92
N ASN A 384 -7.78 5.77 26.64
CA ASN A 384 -8.09 6.27 27.98
C ASN A 384 -9.18 7.36 27.93
N LEU A 385 -10.45 6.97 28.07
CA LEU A 385 -11.57 7.91 28.12
C LEU A 385 -11.77 8.48 29.55
N PRO A 386 -12.12 9.78 29.72
CA PRO A 386 -12.27 10.43 31.03
C PRO A 386 -13.33 9.81 31.97
N HIS A 387 -14.21 8.95 31.45
CA HIS A 387 -15.26 8.24 32.20
C HIS A 387 -15.13 6.72 32.14
N ALA A 388 -14.06 6.19 31.54
CA ALA A 388 -13.77 4.77 31.64
C ALA A 388 -13.19 4.49 33.02
N HIS A 389 -13.85 3.59 33.77
CA HIS A 389 -13.26 2.99 34.97
C HIS A 389 -11.82 2.55 34.66
N ARG A 390 -10.91 2.76 35.63
CA ARG A 390 -9.51 2.33 35.59
C ARG A 390 -9.43 1.00 34.85
N TYR A 391 -8.72 0.98 33.72
CA TYR A 391 -8.56 -0.20 32.88
C TYR A 391 -8.37 -1.44 33.72
N ASP A 392 -9.24 -2.42 33.46
CA ASP A 392 -9.25 -3.73 34.10
C ASP A 392 -7.82 -4.27 34.13
N VAL A 393 -7.24 -4.33 35.32
CA VAL A 393 -5.94 -4.97 35.52
C VAL A 393 -6.22 -6.43 35.25
N LEU A 394 -5.88 -6.88 34.04
CA LEU A 394 -6.03 -8.28 33.65
C LEU A 394 -5.42 -9.13 34.76
N SER A 395 -6.17 -10.11 35.26
CA SER A 395 -5.62 -11.11 36.15
C SER A 395 -4.37 -11.71 35.50
N TYR A 396 -3.42 -12.20 36.31
CA TYR A 396 -2.25 -12.90 35.78
C TYR A 396 -2.65 -14.05 34.83
N LYS A 397 -3.74 -14.75 35.15
CA LYS A 397 -4.31 -15.82 34.32
C LYS A 397 -4.81 -15.32 32.96
N ASP A 398 -5.47 -14.16 32.94
CA ASP A 398 -5.99 -13.57 31.71
C ASP A 398 -4.85 -12.97 30.86
N SER A 399 -3.85 -12.38 31.52
CA SER A 399 -2.64 -11.86 30.85
C SER A 399 -1.86 -12.97 30.15
N LYS A 400 -1.73 -14.14 30.80
CA LYS A 400 -1.11 -15.34 30.23
C LYS A 400 -1.88 -15.85 29.00
N GLN A 401 -3.20 -15.88 29.06
CA GLN A 401 -4.04 -16.24 27.91
C GLN A 401 -3.89 -15.24 26.75
N VAL A 402 -3.72 -13.95 27.04
CA VAL A 402 -3.59 -12.92 26.00
C VAL A 402 -2.19 -12.92 25.37
N PHE A 403 -1.14 -12.85 26.18
CA PHE A 403 0.25 -12.61 25.73
C PHE A 403 1.13 -13.86 25.66
N GLY A 404 0.71 -14.98 26.25
CA GLY A 404 1.50 -16.21 26.39
C GLY A 404 2.30 -16.30 27.68
N ASP A 405 3.09 -17.37 27.78
CA ASP A 405 3.70 -17.84 29.04
C ASP A 405 5.07 -17.23 29.38
N CYS A 406 5.62 -16.36 28.53
CA CYS A 406 6.91 -15.71 28.81
C CYS A 406 6.75 -14.61 29.86
N ARG A 407 7.42 -14.77 31.01
CA ARG A 407 7.33 -13.84 32.14
C ARG A 407 7.83 -12.44 31.76
N GLU A 408 8.94 -12.37 31.05
CA GLU A 408 9.53 -11.12 30.57
C GLU A 408 8.56 -10.36 29.66
N LEU A 409 7.86 -11.08 28.77
CA LEU A 409 6.87 -10.46 27.89
C LEU A 409 5.66 -9.97 28.69
N LEU A 410 5.15 -10.76 29.63
CA LEU A 410 4.04 -10.39 30.50
C LEU A 410 4.36 -9.11 31.30
N ASP A 411 5.53 -9.05 31.93
CA ASP A 411 5.99 -7.90 32.70
C ASP A 411 6.17 -6.66 31.78
N SER A 412 6.74 -6.86 30.59
CA SER A 412 6.92 -5.80 29.59
C SER A 412 5.58 -5.22 29.10
N ALA A 413 4.58 -6.09 28.87
CA ALA A 413 3.26 -5.72 28.38
C ALA A 413 2.46 -5.01 29.48
N ALA A 414 2.54 -5.49 30.72
CA ALA A 414 1.95 -4.81 31.88
C ALA A 414 2.53 -3.40 32.06
N HIS A 415 3.84 -3.22 31.88
CA HIS A 415 4.48 -1.92 31.92
C HIS A 415 3.94 -0.98 30.82
N ILE A 416 3.88 -1.41 29.56
CA ILE A 416 3.35 -0.59 28.45
C ILE A 416 1.87 -0.23 28.64
N ARG A 417 1.07 -1.12 29.23
CA ARG A 417 -0.36 -0.88 29.48
C ARG A 417 -0.62 0.03 30.67
N SER A 418 0.23 0.00 31.70
CA SER A 418 0.08 0.78 32.93
C SER A 418 0.80 2.14 32.90
N ALA A 419 1.88 2.27 32.14
CA ALA A 419 2.68 3.48 32.10
C ALA A 419 1.97 4.61 31.33
N ASN A 420 1.87 5.79 31.96
CA ASN A 420 1.94 7.04 31.21
C ASN A 420 3.34 7.05 30.57
N MET A 421 3.45 7.14 29.24
CA MET A 421 4.63 6.87 28.37
C MET A 421 5.94 7.63 28.67
N LYS A 422 6.12 8.22 29.86
CA LYS A 422 7.27 9.02 30.31
C LYS A 422 8.39 8.21 30.97
N THR A 423 8.26 6.90 31.13
CA THR A 423 9.31 6.06 31.72
C THR A 423 9.63 4.90 30.78
N SER A 424 10.80 4.95 30.13
CA SER A 424 11.53 3.76 29.72
C SER A 424 13.00 4.09 29.61
N GLY A 425 13.83 3.32 30.32
CA GLY A 425 15.28 3.42 30.22
C GLY A 425 16.01 2.92 31.47
N LYS A 426 15.82 1.65 31.86
CA LYS A 426 16.92 0.96 32.54
C LYS A 426 17.84 0.46 31.43
N LEU A 427 19.16 0.53 31.62
CA LEU A 427 20.13 -0.07 30.71
C LEU A 427 19.83 -1.58 30.64
N ILE A 428 19.34 -2.07 29.50
CA ILE A 428 19.05 -3.49 29.31
C ILE A 428 20.25 -4.09 28.59
N ASP A 429 20.91 -5.04 29.24
CA ASP A 429 21.83 -5.95 28.55
C ASP A 429 21.00 -6.80 27.57
N LEU A 430 21.11 -6.48 26.27
CA LEU A 430 20.35 -7.18 25.22
C LEU A 430 20.78 -8.64 25.10
N SER A 431 22.05 -8.93 25.40
CA SER A 431 22.61 -10.28 25.32
C SER A 431 21.94 -11.22 26.32
N ALA A 432 21.62 -10.73 27.53
CA ALA A 432 20.87 -11.48 28.53
C ALA A 432 19.41 -11.80 28.13
N LYS A 433 18.87 -11.16 27.08
CA LYS A 433 17.48 -11.34 26.61
C LYS A 433 17.34 -12.25 25.40
N ILE A 434 18.44 -12.74 24.82
CA ILE A 434 18.42 -13.56 23.59
C ILE A 434 17.56 -14.82 23.75
N GLU A 435 17.67 -15.53 24.86
CA GLU A 435 16.91 -16.78 25.04
C GLU A 435 15.40 -16.52 25.21
N ALA A 436 15.00 -15.47 25.93
CA ALA A 436 13.61 -15.04 25.99
C ALA A 436 13.09 -14.60 24.61
N ALA A 437 13.92 -13.90 23.83
CA ALA A 437 13.59 -13.49 22.46
C ALA A 437 13.37 -14.70 21.53
N LYS A 438 14.25 -15.70 21.59
CA LYS A 438 14.09 -16.96 20.83
C LYS A 438 12.82 -17.71 21.24
N GLN A 439 12.51 -17.77 22.54
CA GLN A 439 11.30 -18.40 23.07
C GLN A 439 10.04 -17.75 22.49
N VAL A 440 9.93 -16.41 22.54
CA VAL A 440 8.74 -15.71 22.02
C VAL A 440 8.68 -15.65 20.49
N ALA A 441 9.78 -15.95 19.81
CA ALA A 441 9.86 -16.10 18.35
C ALA A 441 9.51 -17.51 17.84
N SER A 442 9.20 -18.45 18.73
CA SER A 442 8.82 -19.82 18.37
C SER A 442 7.48 -19.87 17.62
N CYS A 443 7.38 -20.82 16.69
CA CYS A 443 6.16 -21.06 15.91
C CYS A 443 5.01 -21.58 16.78
N THR A 444 5.30 -22.14 17.95
CA THR A 444 4.28 -22.64 18.87
C THR A 444 3.82 -21.60 19.88
N TYR A 445 4.49 -20.44 19.97
CA TYR A 445 4.23 -19.46 21.03
C TYR A 445 2.81 -18.88 20.96
N GLU A 446 2.22 -18.82 19.77
CA GLU A 446 0.91 -18.23 19.55
C GLU A 446 -0.25 -19.19 19.83
N PHE A 447 0.03 -20.49 20.06
CA PHE A 447 -1.01 -21.47 20.38
C PHE A 447 -1.72 -21.13 21.68
N ASN A 448 -3.04 -21.17 21.65
CA ASN A 448 -3.91 -20.82 22.78
C ASN A 448 -3.72 -19.40 23.33
N THR A 449 -3.14 -18.50 22.53
CA THR A 449 -3.04 -17.07 22.86
C THR A 449 -3.99 -16.22 22.01
N SER A 450 -4.11 -14.94 22.36
CA SER A 450 -4.86 -13.94 21.59
C SER A 450 -4.08 -13.31 20.43
N TRP A 451 -2.79 -13.67 20.23
CA TRP A 451 -1.96 -13.15 19.14
C TRP A 451 -2.54 -13.44 17.77
N GLY A 452 -2.62 -12.41 16.93
CA GLY A 452 -3.17 -12.48 15.57
C GLY A 452 -4.69 -12.61 15.49
N LYS A 453 -5.38 -12.78 16.62
CA LYS A 453 -6.85 -12.90 16.68
C LYS A 453 -7.49 -11.65 17.28
N GLU A 454 -6.96 -11.19 18.41
CA GLU A 454 -7.48 -10.04 19.14
C GLU A 454 -6.44 -8.95 19.35
N ILE A 455 -5.17 -9.34 19.50
CA ILE A 455 -4.01 -8.46 19.65
C ILE A 455 -2.99 -8.69 18.53
N GLY A 456 -2.10 -7.72 18.33
CA GLY A 456 -1.11 -7.74 17.27
C GLY A 456 -1.69 -7.34 15.91
N TRP A 457 -0.97 -7.70 14.85
CA TRP A 457 -1.44 -7.67 13.48
C TRP A 457 -2.37 -8.85 13.26
N LEU A 458 -3.58 -8.57 12.77
CA LEU A 458 -4.62 -9.58 12.65
C LEU A 458 -4.32 -10.57 11.51
N TYR A 459 -4.63 -11.84 11.76
CA TYR A 459 -4.49 -12.93 10.80
C TYR A 459 -5.77 -13.14 9.99
N GLY A 460 -5.66 -13.93 8.92
CA GLY A 460 -6.80 -14.45 8.19
C GLY A 460 -7.24 -13.63 6.97
N ALA A 461 -6.59 -12.50 6.69
CA ALA A 461 -6.80 -11.73 5.45
C ALA A 461 -5.49 -11.48 4.71
N VAL A 462 -5.56 -11.34 3.39
CA VAL A 462 -4.43 -10.93 2.53
C VAL A 462 -4.03 -9.46 2.74
N VAL A 463 -4.97 -8.65 3.22
CA VAL A 463 -4.79 -7.21 3.54
C VAL A 463 -4.80 -7.03 5.06
N GLU A 464 -3.82 -7.65 5.74
CA GLU A 464 -3.72 -7.62 7.21
C GLU A 464 -3.63 -6.19 7.76
N ASP A 465 -3.06 -5.30 6.97
CA ASP A 465 -2.87 -3.89 7.27
C ASP A 465 -4.22 -3.17 7.42
N LEU A 466 -5.10 -3.26 6.43
CA LEU A 466 -6.42 -2.64 6.46
C LEU A 466 -7.28 -3.17 7.60
N ILE A 467 -7.27 -4.49 7.85
CA ILE A 467 -8.08 -5.07 8.93
C ILE A 467 -7.55 -4.67 10.31
N THR A 468 -6.23 -4.56 10.47
CA THR A 468 -5.60 -4.10 11.71
C THR A 468 -5.91 -2.62 11.94
N GLY A 469 -5.83 -1.79 10.90
CA GLY A 469 -6.25 -0.39 10.94
C GLY A 469 -7.72 -0.21 11.32
N LEU A 470 -8.62 -1.02 10.74
CA LEU A 470 -10.04 -1.02 11.09
C LEU A 470 -10.24 -1.42 12.54
N LYS A 471 -9.60 -2.48 13.03
CA LYS A 471 -9.70 -2.93 14.42
C LYS A 471 -9.31 -1.81 15.39
N ILE A 472 -8.22 -1.10 15.10
CA ILE A 472 -7.76 0.03 15.91
C ILE A 472 -8.80 1.15 15.93
N GLN A 473 -9.28 1.59 14.76
CA GLN A 473 -10.27 2.67 14.67
C GLN A 473 -11.64 2.24 15.25
N SER A 474 -12.00 0.97 15.16
CA SER A 474 -13.22 0.43 15.77
C SER A 474 -13.19 0.45 17.30
N MET A 475 -12.00 0.49 17.92
CA MET A 475 -11.86 0.71 19.36
C MET A 475 -12.03 2.19 19.77
N GLY A 476 -12.25 3.10 18.80
CA GLY A 476 -12.43 4.53 19.04
C GLY A 476 -11.17 5.37 18.85
N TRP A 477 -10.04 4.77 18.51
CA TRP A 477 -8.83 5.52 18.17
C TRP A 477 -9.00 6.28 16.84
N GLU A 478 -8.43 7.48 16.78
CA GLU A 478 -8.16 8.17 15.52
C GLU A 478 -6.75 7.89 15.03
N SER A 479 -6.52 8.07 13.74
CA SER A 479 -5.19 8.08 13.13
C SER A 479 -4.88 9.43 12.50
N LYS A 480 -3.60 9.68 12.21
CA LYS A 480 -3.16 10.93 11.60
C LYS A 480 -2.31 10.70 10.37
N CYS A 481 -2.48 11.58 9.40
CA CYS A 481 -1.73 11.56 8.16
C CYS A 481 -0.53 12.51 8.31
N MET A 482 0.67 11.98 8.09
CA MET A 482 1.89 12.79 8.02
C MET A 482 2.22 13.12 6.57
N THR A 483 1.87 14.33 6.16
CA THR A 483 2.24 14.90 4.87
C THR A 483 3.34 15.93 5.06
N LEU A 484 4.53 15.65 4.53
CA LEU A 484 5.70 16.53 4.56
C LEU A 484 6.18 16.83 3.13
N ASP A 485 6.85 17.97 2.98
CA ASP A 485 7.61 18.33 1.79
C ASP A 485 9.04 18.69 2.23
N PRO A 486 10.06 17.86 1.92
CA PRO A 486 10.00 16.65 1.11
C PRO A 486 9.31 15.46 1.81
N ALA A 487 8.94 14.46 1.01
CA ALA A 487 8.28 13.22 1.44
C ALA A 487 8.95 12.56 2.65
N PRO A 488 8.19 12.03 3.64
CA PRO A 488 8.76 11.37 4.81
C PRO A 488 9.55 10.10 4.46
N PHE A 489 8.93 9.21 3.67
CA PHE A 489 9.49 7.95 3.20
C PHE A 489 9.29 7.84 1.70
N LEU A 490 10.19 7.13 1.02
CA LEU A 490 10.08 6.79 -0.40
C LEU A 490 10.39 5.32 -0.60
N GLY A 491 9.65 4.67 -1.51
CA GLY A 491 9.95 3.31 -1.92
C GLY A 491 9.79 3.02 -3.40
N ILE A 492 9.70 1.73 -3.75
CA ILE A 492 9.75 1.28 -5.15
C ILE A 492 8.36 0.84 -5.64
N ALA A 493 7.88 1.48 -6.71
CA ALA A 493 6.68 1.02 -7.41
C ALA A 493 7.01 -0.19 -8.30
N PRO A 494 6.11 -1.17 -8.46
CA PRO A 494 6.32 -2.26 -9.43
C PRO A 494 6.55 -1.73 -10.84
N THR A 495 7.48 -2.34 -11.56
CA THR A 495 7.76 -1.98 -12.96
C THR A 495 7.13 -3.03 -13.89
N GLY A 496 6.41 -2.56 -14.91
CA GLY A 496 5.80 -3.43 -15.92
C GLY A 496 4.34 -3.82 -15.66
N GLY A 497 3.69 -4.30 -16.73
CA GLY A 497 2.28 -4.70 -16.71
C GLY A 497 2.00 -5.87 -15.75
N PRO A 498 2.63 -7.04 -15.92
CA PRO A 498 2.33 -8.23 -15.12
C PRO A 498 2.54 -8.06 -13.61
N ALA A 499 3.64 -7.42 -13.21
CA ALA A 499 3.93 -7.17 -11.80
C ALA A 499 2.86 -6.26 -11.16
N SER A 500 2.45 -5.20 -11.87
CA SER A 500 1.39 -4.30 -11.41
C SER A 500 0.03 -4.99 -11.34
N LEU A 501 -0.32 -5.83 -12.32
CA LEU A 501 -1.57 -6.61 -12.31
C LEU A 501 -1.61 -7.62 -11.15
N THR A 502 -0.50 -8.30 -10.89
CA THR A 502 -0.39 -9.28 -9.79
C THR A 502 -0.61 -8.61 -8.44
N GLN A 503 -0.01 -7.43 -8.23
CA GLN A 503 -0.24 -6.62 -7.03
C GLN A 503 -1.72 -6.25 -6.86
N HIS A 504 -2.36 -5.72 -7.91
CA HIS A 504 -3.75 -5.29 -7.85
C HIS A 504 -4.73 -6.47 -7.68
N LYS A 505 -4.41 -7.65 -8.22
CA LYS A 505 -5.19 -8.88 -8.01
C LYS A 505 -5.16 -9.29 -6.55
N ARG A 506 -3.97 -9.25 -5.93
CA ARG A 506 -3.79 -9.57 -4.52
C ARG A 506 -4.60 -8.62 -3.63
N TRP A 507 -4.53 -7.31 -3.90
CA TRP A 507 -5.35 -6.32 -3.20
C TRP A 507 -6.83 -6.59 -3.38
N ALA A 508 -7.32 -6.77 -4.61
CA ALA A 508 -8.73 -7.03 -4.87
C ALA A 508 -9.25 -8.29 -4.16
N THR A 509 -8.44 -9.35 -4.10
CA THR A 509 -8.78 -10.58 -3.37
C THR A 509 -8.95 -10.29 -1.87
N GLY A 510 -7.95 -9.64 -1.26
CA GLY A 510 -8.00 -9.30 0.16
C GLY A 510 -9.10 -8.31 0.52
N LEU A 511 -9.39 -7.34 -0.34
CA LEU A 511 -10.47 -6.37 -0.15
C LEU A 511 -11.85 -7.04 -0.17
N LEU A 512 -12.05 -8.05 -1.01
CA LEU A 512 -13.29 -8.82 -1.02
C LEU A 512 -13.42 -9.68 0.25
N GLU A 513 -12.33 -10.34 0.67
CA GLU A 513 -12.29 -11.08 1.95
C GLU A 513 -12.64 -10.18 3.13
N PHE A 514 -12.10 -8.96 3.13
CA PHE A 514 -12.36 -7.97 4.16
C PHE A 514 -13.82 -7.51 4.18
N LEU A 515 -14.43 -7.33 3.01
CA LEU A 515 -15.84 -6.97 2.89
C LEU A 515 -16.80 -8.09 3.36
N LEU A 516 -16.50 -9.34 3.00
CA LEU A 516 -17.32 -10.51 3.33
C LEU A 516 -17.01 -11.11 4.71
N GLY A 517 -15.89 -10.71 5.31
CA GLY A 517 -15.39 -11.26 6.56
C GLY A 517 -16.07 -10.70 7.83
N PRO A 518 -15.72 -11.25 9.00
CA PRO A 518 -16.27 -10.81 10.29
C PRO A 518 -15.80 -9.41 10.70
N TYR A 519 -14.69 -8.95 10.14
CA TYR A 519 -14.14 -7.61 10.37
C TYR A 519 -14.60 -6.63 9.29
N ASN A 520 -15.89 -6.55 8.97
CA ASN A 520 -16.36 -5.58 7.98
C ASN A 520 -16.68 -4.20 8.62
N PRO A 521 -16.51 -3.10 7.86
CA PRO A 521 -16.67 -1.74 8.40
C PRO A 521 -18.11 -1.39 8.78
N LEU A 522 -19.12 -2.05 8.20
CA LEU A 522 -20.53 -1.83 8.55
C LEU A 522 -20.82 -2.31 9.98
N LEU A 523 -20.41 -3.54 10.31
CA LEU A 523 -20.52 -4.08 11.67
C LEU A 523 -19.72 -3.23 12.68
N ALA A 524 -18.56 -2.72 12.29
CA ALA A 524 -17.77 -1.84 13.13
C ALA A 524 -18.47 -0.52 13.47
N THR A 525 -19.28 0.03 12.57
CA THR A 525 -20.08 1.24 12.86
C THR A 525 -21.35 0.91 13.66
N ILE A 526 -21.99 -0.23 13.42
CA ILE A 526 -23.22 -0.60 14.13
C ILE A 526 -22.93 -1.03 15.57
N TYR A 527 -21.86 -1.80 15.80
CA TYR A 527 -21.60 -2.46 17.08
C TYR A 527 -20.36 -1.96 17.82
N LYS A 528 -19.55 -1.07 17.22
CA LYS A 528 -18.31 -0.55 17.83
C LYS A 528 -18.22 0.98 17.65
N SER A 529 -17.01 1.55 17.70
CA SER A 529 -16.79 3.00 17.72
C SER A 529 -16.26 3.55 16.39
N LEU A 530 -16.55 2.90 15.27
CA LEU A 530 -16.18 3.43 13.95
C LEU A 530 -17.19 4.47 13.48
N SER A 531 -16.75 5.69 13.19
CA SER A 531 -17.65 6.73 12.68
C SER A 531 -18.26 6.34 11.32
N PHE A 532 -19.53 6.68 11.11
CA PHE A 532 -20.27 6.33 9.88
C PHE A 532 -19.55 6.81 8.61
N ARG A 533 -19.05 8.05 8.63
CA ARG A 533 -18.32 8.59 7.48
C ARG A 533 -16.99 7.88 7.21
N GLN A 534 -16.32 7.40 8.26
CA GLN A 534 -15.13 6.56 8.11
C GLN A 534 -15.47 5.19 7.52
N CYS A 535 -16.60 4.60 7.92
CA CYS A 535 -17.11 3.35 7.34
C CYS A 535 -17.32 3.47 5.83
N LEU A 536 -17.97 4.54 5.36
CA LEU A 536 -18.12 4.81 3.93
C LEU A 536 -16.78 4.90 3.19
N THR A 537 -15.75 5.45 3.84
CA THR A 537 -14.40 5.48 3.27
C THR A 537 -13.76 4.09 3.19
N TYR A 538 -13.89 3.24 4.21
CA TYR A 538 -13.44 1.84 4.11
C TYR A 538 -14.17 1.12 2.97
N LEU A 539 -15.48 1.34 2.83
CA LEU A 539 -16.26 0.76 1.74
C LEU A 539 -15.75 1.20 0.37
N LEU A 540 -15.32 2.47 0.19
CA LEU A 540 -14.79 2.96 -1.09
C LEU A 540 -13.63 2.12 -1.62
N ILE A 541 -12.74 1.66 -0.74
CA ILE A 541 -11.62 0.81 -1.13
C ILE A 541 -12.07 -0.64 -1.27
N ASN A 542 -12.91 -1.13 -0.34
CA ASN A 542 -13.35 -2.52 -0.32
C ASN A 542 -14.21 -2.94 -1.52
N VAL A 543 -14.82 -1.99 -2.22
CA VAL A 543 -15.69 -2.27 -3.38
C VAL A 543 -14.95 -2.30 -4.73
N TRP A 544 -13.64 -2.12 -4.76
CA TRP A 544 -12.82 -2.28 -5.98
C TRP A 544 -13.02 -3.62 -6.70
N PRO A 545 -12.99 -4.80 -6.04
CA PRO A 545 -13.26 -6.08 -6.71
C PRO A 545 -14.66 -6.12 -7.33
N LEU A 546 -15.68 -5.59 -6.64
CA LEU A 546 -17.06 -5.59 -7.14
C LEU A 546 -17.25 -4.71 -8.38
N ARG A 547 -16.49 -3.61 -8.48
CA ARG A 547 -16.49 -2.75 -9.67
C ARG A 547 -16.15 -3.52 -10.95
N SER A 548 -15.35 -4.59 -10.88
CA SER A 548 -14.99 -5.39 -12.06
C SER A 548 -16.20 -5.94 -12.82
N LEU A 549 -17.27 -6.33 -12.11
CA LEU A 549 -18.48 -6.89 -12.70
C LEU A 549 -19.26 -5.84 -13.48
N PHE A 550 -19.46 -4.68 -12.87
CA PHE A 550 -20.18 -3.56 -13.49
C PHE A 550 -19.39 -2.96 -14.65
N GLU A 551 -18.07 -2.84 -14.52
CA GLU A 551 -17.20 -2.35 -15.60
C GLU A 551 -17.19 -3.35 -16.78
N LEU A 552 -17.16 -4.66 -16.53
CA LEU A 552 -17.27 -5.68 -17.57
C LEU A 552 -18.60 -5.56 -18.33
N CYS A 553 -19.72 -5.48 -17.61
CA CYS A 553 -21.04 -5.31 -18.22
C CYS A 553 -21.11 -4.01 -19.03
N TYR A 554 -20.67 -2.89 -18.46
CA TYR A 554 -20.76 -1.58 -19.07
C TYR A 554 -19.87 -1.43 -20.32
N THR A 555 -18.68 -2.03 -20.32
CA THR A 555 -17.78 -2.03 -21.49
C THR A 555 -18.25 -2.93 -22.64
N LEU A 556 -19.15 -3.88 -22.36
CA LEU A 556 -19.80 -4.72 -23.37
C LEU A 556 -21.07 -4.07 -23.95
N LEU A 557 -21.71 -3.12 -23.25
CA LEU A 557 -22.96 -2.47 -23.71
C LEU A 557 -22.89 -1.94 -25.14
N PRO A 558 -21.86 -1.17 -25.57
CA PRO A 558 -21.81 -0.66 -26.94
C PRO A 558 -21.78 -1.77 -27.98
N ALA A 559 -21.04 -2.85 -27.68
CA ALA A 559 -20.95 -3.99 -28.57
C ALA A 559 -22.27 -4.79 -28.62
N CYS A 560 -22.90 -5.01 -27.46
CA CYS A 560 -24.25 -5.61 -27.40
C CYS A 560 -25.22 -4.82 -28.28
N SER A 561 -25.26 -3.50 -28.11
CA SER A 561 -26.12 -2.60 -28.88
C SER A 561 -25.96 -2.73 -30.40
N PHE A 562 -24.73 -2.80 -30.90
CA PHE A 562 -24.48 -3.02 -32.33
C PHE A 562 -24.91 -4.40 -32.80
N LEU A 563 -24.77 -5.44 -31.97
CA LEU A 563 -25.15 -6.81 -32.35
C LEU A 563 -26.67 -6.99 -32.36
N THR A 564 -27.36 -6.51 -31.32
CA THR A 564 -28.82 -6.66 -31.12
C THR A 564 -29.65 -5.58 -31.81
N ASN A 565 -29.01 -4.57 -32.43
CA ASN A 565 -29.70 -3.42 -33.02
C ASN A 565 -30.55 -2.64 -32.00
N THR A 566 -30.04 -2.48 -30.78
CA THR A 566 -30.70 -1.74 -29.69
C THR A 566 -29.82 -0.61 -29.19
N SER A 567 -30.39 0.56 -28.89
CA SER A 567 -29.67 1.69 -28.30
C SER A 567 -29.68 1.64 -26.77
N PHE A 568 -28.59 2.06 -26.14
CA PHE A 568 -28.54 2.32 -24.70
C PHE A 568 -28.43 3.81 -24.37
N PHE A 569 -28.39 4.69 -25.37
CA PHE A 569 -28.50 6.14 -25.20
C PHE A 569 -29.90 6.66 -25.51
N PRO A 570 -30.33 7.75 -24.84
CA PRO A 570 -31.46 8.53 -25.32
C PRO A 570 -31.23 8.96 -26.77
N LYS A 571 -32.31 9.15 -27.55
CA LYS A 571 -32.17 9.62 -28.93
C LYS A 571 -31.53 11.00 -28.95
N ALA A 572 -30.78 11.34 -29.99
CA ALA A 572 -30.15 12.66 -30.13
C ALA A 572 -31.17 13.81 -30.16
N SER A 573 -32.41 13.52 -30.56
CA SER A 573 -33.54 14.46 -30.52
C SER A 573 -34.15 14.64 -29.12
N GLU A 574 -33.88 13.73 -28.18
CA GLU A 574 -34.39 13.80 -26.82
C GLU A 574 -33.47 14.68 -25.95
N PRO A 575 -34.00 15.70 -25.25
CA PRO A 575 -33.20 16.55 -24.35
C PRO A 575 -32.41 15.76 -23.29
N ALA A 576 -32.86 14.55 -22.95
CA ALA A 576 -32.21 13.65 -22.01
C ALA A 576 -30.77 13.28 -22.41
N ILE A 577 -30.39 13.37 -23.69
CA ILE A 577 -29.01 13.13 -24.15
C ILE A 577 -27.99 14.10 -23.53
N MET A 578 -28.43 15.28 -23.10
CA MET A 578 -27.57 16.27 -22.46
C MET A 578 -27.03 15.80 -21.10
N ILE A 579 -27.73 14.88 -20.42
CA ILE A 579 -27.30 14.35 -19.12
C ILE A 579 -26.01 13.52 -19.26
N PRO A 580 -25.96 12.43 -20.07
CA PRO A 580 -24.73 11.66 -20.25
C PRO A 580 -23.60 12.47 -20.89
N LEU A 581 -23.91 13.42 -21.80
CA LEU A 581 -22.90 14.34 -22.34
C LEU A 581 -22.30 15.25 -21.25
N GLY A 582 -23.16 15.83 -20.41
CA GLY A 582 -22.75 16.63 -19.26
C GLY A 582 -21.90 15.83 -18.28
N LEU A 583 -22.25 14.57 -18.02
CA LEU A 583 -21.47 13.65 -17.19
C LEU A 583 -20.08 13.40 -17.77
N MET A 584 -20.01 13.06 -19.05
CA MET A 584 -18.73 12.80 -19.73
C MET A 584 -17.80 14.00 -19.63
N VAL A 585 -18.30 15.21 -19.92
CA VAL A 585 -17.48 16.43 -19.87
C VAL A 585 -17.09 16.76 -18.42
N SER A 586 -18.05 16.84 -17.51
CA SER A 586 -17.80 17.24 -16.11
C SER A 586 -16.85 16.27 -15.40
N TYR A 587 -17.01 14.96 -15.57
CA TYR A 587 -16.13 13.94 -14.99
C TYR A 587 -14.70 14.04 -15.51
N ASN A 588 -14.51 14.14 -16.84
CA ASN A 588 -13.17 14.20 -17.42
C ASN A 588 -12.46 15.51 -17.05
N VAL A 589 -13.16 16.64 -17.09
CA VAL A 589 -12.61 17.94 -16.64
C VAL A 589 -12.23 17.87 -15.16
N ARG A 590 -13.12 17.37 -14.29
CA ARG A 590 -12.85 17.28 -12.85
C ARG A 590 -11.64 16.41 -12.55
N THR A 591 -11.59 15.21 -13.11
CA THR A 591 -10.46 14.29 -12.86
C THR A 591 -9.17 14.81 -13.47
N LEU A 592 -9.20 15.52 -14.60
CA LEU A 592 -8.01 16.16 -15.17
C LEU A 592 -7.49 17.29 -14.26
N MET A 593 -8.38 18.11 -13.71
CA MET A 593 -8.02 19.16 -12.76
C MET A 593 -7.37 18.57 -11.50
N GLU A 594 -7.85 17.44 -10.98
CA GLU A 594 -7.20 16.75 -9.84
C GLU A 594 -5.74 16.37 -10.13
N TYR A 595 -5.45 15.93 -11.36
CA TYR A 595 -4.08 15.60 -11.77
C TYR A 595 -3.20 16.84 -11.87
N PHE A 596 -3.71 17.94 -12.42
CA PHE A 596 -2.96 19.20 -12.46
C PHE A 596 -2.73 19.78 -11.06
N GLU A 597 -3.71 19.71 -10.17
CA GLU A 597 -3.57 20.10 -8.77
C GLU A 597 -2.53 19.25 -8.01
N CYS A 598 -2.19 18.05 -8.51
CA CYS A 598 -1.13 17.19 -7.99
C CYS A 598 0.20 17.31 -8.77
N GLY A 599 0.33 18.29 -9.69
CA GLY A 599 1.54 18.50 -10.49
C GLY A 599 1.79 17.42 -11.55
N LEU A 600 0.77 16.66 -11.94
CA LEU A 600 0.88 15.56 -12.90
C LEU A 600 0.48 16.00 -14.30
N SER A 601 1.03 15.32 -15.32
CA SER A 601 0.76 15.63 -16.72
C SER A 601 -0.61 15.09 -17.19
N ILE A 602 -1.14 15.66 -18.28
CA ILE A 602 -2.32 15.11 -18.97
C ILE A 602 -2.11 13.66 -19.42
N ARG A 603 -0.85 13.28 -19.72
CA ARG A 603 -0.51 11.90 -20.09
C ARG A 603 -0.62 10.97 -18.88
N ALA A 604 -0.22 11.41 -17.70
CA ALA A 604 -0.42 10.65 -16.46
C ALA A 604 -1.91 10.44 -16.16
N TRP A 605 -2.72 11.50 -16.33
CA TRP A 605 -4.18 11.41 -16.21
C TRP A 605 -4.75 10.35 -17.17
N TRP A 606 -4.40 10.44 -18.45
CA TRP A 606 -4.88 9.48 -19.46
C TRP A 606 -4.40 8.05 -19.17
N ASN A 607 -3.13 7.86 -18.80
CA ASN A 607 -2.60 6.56 -18.43
C ASN A 607 -3.38 5.94 -17.27
N ASN A 608 -3.68 6.71 -16.23
CA ASN A 608 -4.51 6.22 -15.13
C ASN A 608 -5.95 5.91 -15.59
N GLN A 609 -6.59 6.75 -16.39
CA GLN A 609 -7.94 6.48 -16.92
C GLN A 609 -8.01 5.14 -17.66
N ARG A 610 -7.00 4.84 -18.47
CA ARG A 610 -6.88 3.55 -19.16
C ARG A 610 -6.61 2.41 -18.18
N MET A 611 -5.63 2.59 -17.29
CA MET A 611 -5.17 1.52 -16.40
C MET A 611 -6.22 1.13 -15.37
N GLN A 612 -7.04 2.06 -14.86
CA GLN A 612 -8.17 1.72 -13.98
C GLN A 612 -9.16 0.73 -14.63
N ARG A 613 -9.46 0.91 -15.93
CA ARG A 613 -10.32 0.00 -16.70
C ARG A 613 -9.62 -1.34 -16.96
N ILE A 614 -8.33 -1.30 -17.30
CA ILE A 614 -7.53 -2.51 -17.48
C ILE A 614 -7.47 -3.31 -16.17
N TYR A 615 -7.20 -2.68 -15.02
CA TYR A 615 -7.20 -3.33 -13.72
C TYR A 615 -8.56 -3.93 -13.39
N ALA A 616 -9.65 -3.20 -13.63
CA ALA A 616 -11.01 -3.69 -13.40
C ALA A 616 -11.30 -4.99 -14.16
N LEU A 617 -11.00 -5.03 -15.46
CA LEU A 617 -11.30 -6.20 -16.31
C LEU A 617 -10.27 -7.33 -16.22
N THR A 618 -9.12 -7.11 -15.59
CA THR A 618 -8.08 -8.13 -15.45
C THR A 618 -7.87 -8.48 -13.98
N ALA A 619 -7.03 -7.74 -13.28
CA ALA A 619 -6.61 -8.00 -11.91
C ALA A 619 -7.78 -8.07 -10.92
N TRP A 620 -8.71 -7.11 -10.95
CA TRP A 620 -9.83 -7.06 -10.01
C TRP A 620 -10.89 -8.11 -10.29
N LEU A 621 -11.15 -8.43 -11.57
CA LEU A 621 -12.05 -9.53 -11.93
C LEU A 621 -11.52 -10.88 -11.43
N PHE A 622 -10.23 -11.15 -11.64
CA PHE A 622 -9.60 -12.37 -11.11
C PHE A 622 -9.49 -12.35 -9.59
N GLY A 623 -9.28 -11.18 -8.97
CA GLY A 623 -9.30 -11.03 -7.52
C GLY A 623 -10.69 -11.26 -6.93
N PHE A 624 -11.75 -10.82 -7.62
CA PHE A 624 -13.14 -11.09 -7.26
C PHE A 624 -13.43 -12.60 -7.31
N ILE A 625 -13.14 -13.25 -8.44
CA ILE A 625 -13.34 -14.69 -8.61
C ILE A 625 -12.54 -15.47 -7.55
N GLY A 626 -11.27 -15.13 -7.36
CA GLY A 626 -10.40 -15.75 -6.35
C GLY A 626 -10.93 -15.58 -4.94
N GLY A 627 -11.40 -14.39 -4.59
CA GLY A 627 -11.99 -14.10 -3.29
C GLY A 627 -13.29 -14.88 -3.05
N VAL A 628 -14.18 -14.98 -4.05
CA VAL A 628 -15.42 -15.79 -3.96
C VAL A 628 -15.10 -17.27 -3.79
N LEU A 629 -14.19 -17.82 -4.60
CA LEU A 629 -13.79 -19.23 -4.48
C LEU A 629 -13.20 -19.53 -3.11
N LYS A 630 -12.41 -18.61 -2.56
CA LYS A 630 -11.86 -18.75 -1.22
C LYS A 630 -12.92 -18.65 -0.12
N THR A 631 -13.87 -17.70 -0.20
CA THR A 631 -14.95 -17.62 0.80
C THR A 631 -15.86 -18.84 0.77
N MET A 632 -15.97 -19.52 -0.37
CA MET A 632 -16.66 -20.81 -0.51
C MET A 632 -15.82 -22.02 -0.05
N GLY A 633 -14.56 -21.83 0.37
CA GLY A 633 -13.65 -22.92 0.76
C GLY A 633 -13.10 -23.75 -0.41
N LEU A 634 -13.22 -23.26 -1.64
CA LEU A 634 -12.81 -23.94 -2.88
C LEU A 634 -11.39 -23.59 -3.34
N SER A 635 -10.71 -22.64 -2.67
CA SER A 635 -9.34 -22.23 -3.00
C SER A 635 -8.57 -21.82 -1.75
N GLU A 636 -7.28 -22.16 -1.70
CA GLU A 636 -6.34 -21.61 -0.72
C GLU A 636 -5.74 -20.29 -1.23
N THR A 637 -5.23 -19.46 -0.31
CA THR A 637 -4.54 -18.21 -0.64
C THR A 637 -3.12 -18.49 -1.10
N ILE A 638 -2.85 -18.30 -2.40
CA ILE A 638 -1.47 -18.24 -2.92
C ILE A 638 -1.02 -16.78 -2.85
N PHE A 639 -0.13 -16.46 -1.91
CA PHE A 639 0.50 -15.15 -1.82
C PHE A 639 1.71 -15.11 -2.77
N GLU A 640 1.54 -14.48 -3.93
CA GLU A 640 2.64 -14.23 -4.86
C GLU A 640 3.38 -12.94 -4.45
N LEU A 641 4.67 -13.08 -4.14
CA LEU A 641 5.56 -11.96 -3.87
C LEU A 641 5.88 -11.23 -5.18
N THR A 642 5.61 -9.93 -5.22
CA THR A 642 6.06 -9.06 -6.32
C THR A 642 7.55 -8.81 -6.23
N ARG A 643 8.25 -9.07 -7.34
CA ARG A 643 9.67 -8.82 -7.49
C ARG A 643 10.00 -7.32 -7.36
N LYS A 644 11.05 -7.00 -6.61
CA LYS A 644 11.45 -5.64 -6.20
C LYS A 644 12.76 -5.18 -6.86
N ASP A 645 13.04 -5.59 -8.09
CA ASP A 645 14.29 -5.18 -8.74
C ASP A 645 14.25 -3.72 -9.20
N GLN A 646 15.37 -3.01 -9.04
CA GLN A 646 15.73 -1.96 -9.98
C GLN A 646 16.39 -2.64 -11.18
N ASN A 647 15.99 -2.30 -12.41
CA ASN A 647 16.66 -2.79 -13.62
C ASN A 647 18.10 -2.25 -13.69
N SER A 648 19.04 -2.87 -12.97
CA SER A 648 20.47 -2.74 -13.23
C SER A 648 20.85 -3.70 -14.35
N GLY A 649 20.72 -3.20 -15.58
CA GLY A 649 21.42 -3.68 -16.77
C GLY A 649 21.24 -5.16 -17.13
N LYS A 650 20.19 -5.47 -17.92
CA LYS A 650 20.14 -6.50 -18.99
C LYS A 650 18.69 -6.74 -19.46
N SER A 651 18.16 -5.85 -20.31
CA SER A 651 17.24 -6.24 -21.38
C SER A 651 16.95 -5.03 -22.30
N ASN A 652 16.84 -5.26 -23.61
CA ASN A 652 16.38 -4.28 -24.60
C ASN A 652 14.87 -3.95 -24.46
N ILE A 653 14.31 -4.07 -23.25
CA ILE A 653 12.88 -3.90 -22.99
C ILE A 653 12.65 -2.46 -22.52
N ASP A 654 11.89 -1.68 -23.30
CA ASP A 654 11.39 -0.38 -22.87
C ASP A 654 10.48 -0.55 -21.62
N PRO A 655 10.88 -0.06 -20.44
CA PRO A 655 10.12 -0.23 -19.19
C PRO A 655 8.81 0.54 -19.20
N ARG A 656 8.62 1.51 -20.12
CA ARG A 656 7.38 2.29 -20.23
C ARG A 656 6.31 1.58 -21.05
N ARG A 657 6.67 0.55 -21.79
CA ARG A 657 5.75 -0.17 -22.66
C ARG A 657 5.09 -1.32 -21.90
N PHE A 658 3.78 -1.46 -22.09
CA PHE A 658 3.02 -2.54 -21.51
C PHE A 658 3.47 -3.89 -22.09
N THR A 659 3.67 -4.86 -21.20
CA THR A 659 4.12 -6.21 -21.52
C THR A 659 3.06 -7.25 -21.13
N PHE A 660 3.13 -8.41 -21.76
CA PHE A 660 2.24 -9.54 -21.52
C PHE A 660 3.05 -10.78 -21.13
N ASP A 661 2.43 -11.65 -20.35
CA ASP A 661 2.91 -12.99 -20.06
C ASP A 661 1.79 -14.02 -20.29
N SER A 662 2.00 -15.27 -19.90
CA SER A 662 1.03 -16.35 -20.09
C SER A 662 -0.10 -16.37 -19.06
N SER A 663 -0.23 -15.32 -18.23
CA SER A 663 -1.25 -15.23 -17.20
C SER A 663 -2.66 -15.19 -17.81
N PRO A 664 -3.61 -15.95 -17.24
CA PRO A 664 -5.00 -15.91 -17.67
C PRO A 664 -5.67 -14.56 -17.41
N MET A 665 -5.07 -13.67 -16.59
CA MET A 665 -5.58 -12.32 -16.32
C MET A 665 -5.80 -11.49 -17.58
N PHE A 666 -5.07 -11.78 -18.67
CA PHE A 666 -5.20 -11.05 -19.93
C PHE A 666 -6.40 -11.49 -20.78
N VAL A 667 -7.03 -12.63 -20.49
CA VAL A 667 -8.12 -13.19 -21.30
C VAL A 667 -9.33 -12.25 -21.38
N PRO A 668 -9.89 -11.71 -20.29
CA PRO A 668 -11.11 -10.90 -20.38
C PRO A 668 -10.88 -9.57 -21.10
N GLY A 669 -9.77 -8.89 -20.82
CA GLY A 669 -9.41 -7.65 -21.53
C GLY A 669 -9.21 -7.88 -23.03
N THR A 670 -8.61 -9.00 -23.42
CA THR A 670 -8.46 -9.39 -24.83
C THR A 670 -9.81 -9.69 -25.48
N ALA A 671 -10.70 -10.40 -24.77
CA ALA A 671 -12.04 -10.71 -25.27
C ALA A 671 -12.87 -9.44 -25.48
N VAL A 672 -12.86 -8.49 -24.54
CA VAL A 672 -13.58 -7.21 -24.67
C VAL A 672 -13.11 -6.38 -25.87
N VAL A 673 -11.80 -6.37 -26.14
CA VAL A 673 -11.24 -5.73 -27.34
C VAL A 673 -11.76 -6.42 -28.60
N MET A 674 -11.70 -7.75 -28.67
CA MET A 674 -12.18 -8.51 -29.83
C MET A 674 -13.67 -8.30 -30.10
N VAL A 675 -14.51 -8.39 -29.07
CA VAL A 675 -15.97 -8.17 -29.19
C VAL A 675 -16.28 -6.76 -29.71
N ASN A 676 -15.64 -5.73 -29.16
CA ASN A 676 -15.84 -4.35 -29.62
C ASN A 676 -15.34 -4.13 -31.05
N MET A 677 -14.21 -4.73 -31.45
CA MET A 677 -13.74 -4.66 -32.84
C MET A 677 -14.74 -5.32 -33.81
N VAL A 678 -15.26 -6.50 -33.48
CA VAL A 678 -16.27 -7.19 -34.29
C VAL A 678 -17.55 -6.34 -34.37
N ALA A 679 -18.01 -5.80 -33.24
CA ALA A 679 -19.22 -4.97 -33.19
C ALA A 679 -19.10 -3.70 -34.03
N LEU A 680 -17.93 -3.04 -34.04
CA LEU A 680 -17.69 -1.88 -34.90
C LEU A 680 -17.74 -2.25 -36.39
N VAL A 681 -17.17 -3.39 -36.79
CA VAL A 681 -17.26 -3.86 -38.17
C VAL A 681 -18.71 -4.15 -38.56
N VAL A 682 -19.46 -4.84 -37.69
CA VAL A 682 -20.89 -5.13 -37.90
C VAL A 682 -21.69 -3.82 -38.02
N GLY A 683 -21.46 -2.86 -37.13
CA GLY A 683 -22.10 -1.55 -37.14
C GLY A 683 -21.82 -0.79 -38.44
N LEU A 684 -20.55 -0.71 -38.87
CA LEU A 684 -20.17 -0.05 -40.12
C LEU A 684 -20.77 -0.73 -41.35
N VAL A 685 -20.76 -2.06 -41.41
CA VAL A 685 -21.38 -2.81 -42.52
C VAL A 685 -22.88 -2.55 -42.57
N ARG A 686 -23.58 -2.58 -41.42
CA ARG A 686 -25.02 -2.26 -41.37
C ARG A 686 -25.31 -0.83 -41.82
N MET A 687 -24.50 0.14 -41.42
CA MET A 687 -24.65 1.53 -41.87
C MET A 687 -24.42 1.68 -43.38
N MET A 688 -23.48 0.92 -43.96
CA MET A 688 -23.23 0.94 -45.42
C MET A 688 -24.33 0.23 -46.22
N VAL A 689 -24.86 -0.88 -45.71
CA VAL A 689 -25.88 -1.69 -46.40
C VAL A 689 -27.27 -1.06 -46.30
N ASN A 690 -27.63 -0.45 -45.16
CA ASN A 690 -28.96 0.13 -44.94
C ASN A 690 -29.02 1.64 -45.20
N GLY A 691 -28.00 2.22 -45.84
CA GLY A 691 -27.83 3.67 -46.00
C GLY A 691 -28.92 4.40 -46.80
N GLU A 692 -29.89 3.69 -47.39
CA GLU A 692 -31.01 4.27 -48.16
C GLU A 692 -32.39 4.16 -47.46
N ASP A 693 -32.54 3.39 -46.36
CA ASP A 693 -33.84 3.15 -45.69
C ASP A 693 -33.91 3.71 -44.24
N VAL A 694 -33.02 4.63 -43.86
CA VAL A 694 -32.83 5.04 -42.44
C VAL A 694 -33.91 5.97 -41.91
N GLU A 695 -34.78 6.55 -42.74
CA GLU A 695 -35.75 7.57 -42.27
C GLU A 695 -37.14 7.04 -41.85
N GLU A 696 -37.54 5.79 -42.15
CA GLU A 696 -38.93 5.34 -41.88
C GLU A 696 -39.08 4.19 -40.87
N GLY A 697 -37.99 3.61 -40.35
CA GLY A 697 -38.04 2.58 -39.31
C GLY A 697 -37.89 3.13 -37.89
N GLY A 698 -38.99 3.41 -37.19
CA GLY A 698 -39.03 3.95 -35.81
C GLY A 698 -38.47 3.06 -34.68
N GLY A 699 -37.35 2.35 -34.87
CA GLY A 699 -36.70 1.48 -33.88
C GLY A 699 -35.51 2.13 -33.15
N ASP A 700 -35.26 1.72 -31.91
CA ASP A 700 -34.10 2.09 -31.07
C ASP A 700 -32.77 1.53 -31.64
N SER A 701 -32.37 1.93 -32.85
CA SER A 701 -31.10 1.48 -33.47
C SER A 701 -29.87 2.17 -32.83
N PRO A 702 -28.71 1.50 -32.76
CA PRO A 702 -27.47 2.06 -32.22
C PRO A 702 -26.96 3.21 -33.10
N GLY A 703 -26.54 4.32 -32.48
CA GLY A 703 -26.14 5.53 -33.18
C GLY A 703 -24.70 5.96 -32.92
N LEU A 704 -24.44 7.26 -33.12
CA LEU A 704 -23.13 7.87 -32.91
C LEU A 704 -22.63 7.72 -31.46
N GLY A 705 -23.52 7.69 -30.46
CA GLY A 705 -23.16 7.52 -29.06
C GLY A 705 -22.51 6.17 -28.77
N GLU A 706 -23.13 5.08 -29.22
CA GLU A 706 -22.61 3.72 -29.14
C GLU A 706 -21.27 3.59 -29.87
N LEU A 707 -21.14 4.22 -31.04
CA LEU A 707 -19.88 4.24 -31.81
C LEU A 707 -18.76 4.88 -30.99
N VAL A 708 -19.00 6.08 -30.44
CA VAL A 708 -18.04 6.79 -29.60
C VAL A 708 -17.68 5.98 -28.36
N CYS A 709 -18.65 5.33 -27.72
CA CYS A 709 -18.38 4.48 -26.55
C CYS A 709 -17.54 3.24 -26.89
N SER A 710 -17.82 2.56 -28.00
CA SER A 710 -17.01 1.42 -28.43
C SER A 710 -15.58 1.84 -28.79
N LEU A 711 -15.41 2.97 -29.48
CA LEU A 711 -14.10 3.57 -29.73
C LEU A 711 -13.39 3.96 -28.43
N TRP A 712 -14.12 4.50 -27.44
CA TRP A 712 -13.56 4.85 -26.13
C TRP A 712 -13.06 3.61 -25.37
N VAL A 713 -13.77 2.48 -25.46
CA VAL A 713 -13.31 1.19 -24.91
C VAL A 713 -12.01 0.76 -25.60
N LEU A 714 -11.96 0.79 -26.94
CA LEU A 714 -10.75 0.42 -27.68
C LEU A 714 -9.55 1.34 -27.36
N LEU A 715 -9.78 2.65 -27.25
CA LEU A 715 -8.76 3.62 -26.83
C LEU A 715 -8.27 3.36 -25.40
N SER A 716 -9.17 2.96 -24.50
CA SER A 716 -8.82 2.59 -23.12
C SER A 716 -7.93 1.35 -23.07
N PHE A 717 -8.24 0.36 -23.93
CA PHE A 717 -7.52 -0.89 -24.07
C PHE A 717 -6.46 -0.88 -25.18
N TRP A 718 -5.97 0.29 -25.58
CA TRP A 718 -4.95 0.43 -26.63
C TRP A 718 -3.71 -0.46 -26.46
N PRO A 719 -3.19 -0.72 -25.23
CA PRO A 719 -2.11 -1.70 -25.03
C PRO A 719 -2.45 -3.11 -25.50
N PHE A 720 -3.70 -3.56 -25.32
CA PHE A 720 -4.17 -4.88 -25.75
C PHE A 720 -4.31 -4.95 -27.27
N ILE A 721 -4.80 -3.87 -27.90
CA ILE A 721 -4.84 -3.76 -29.37
C ILE A 721 -3.42 -3.89 -29.95
N LYS A 722 -2.46 -3.13 -29.42
CA LYS A 722 -1.04 -3.27 -29.80
C LYS A 722 -0.50 -4.66 -29.49
N GLY A 723 -0.97 -5.28 -28.42
CA GLY A 723 -0.61 -6.62 -28.01
C GLY A 723 -1.06 -7.72 -28.98
N LEU A 724 -2.24 -7.59 -29.58
CA LEU A 724 -2.75 -8.55 -30.57
C LEU A 724 -1.84 -8.70 -31.80
N PHE A 725 -1.16 -7.61 -32.19
CA PHE A 725 -0.24 -7.57 -33.32
C PHE A 725 1.24 -7.49 -32.89
N GLY A 726 1.51 -7.59 -31.59
CA GLY A 726 2.84 -7.47 -31.00
C GLY A 726 3.66 -8.77 -31.12
N LYS A 727 4.99 -8.66 -30.96
CA LYS A 727 5.91 -9.80 -30.90
C LYS A 727 6.64 -9.84 -29.56
N GLY A 728 7.07 -11.02 -29.13
CA GLY A 728 7.80 -11.22 -27.88
C GLY A 728 6.99 -10.81 -26.65
N CYS A 729 7.63 -10.21 -25.65
CA CYS A 729 6.98 -9.74 -24.42
C CYS A 729 5.96 -8.60 -24.64
N TYR A 730 5.91 -8.01 -25.83
CA TYR A 730 4.92 -6.99 -26.20
C TYR A 730 3.70 -7.56 -26.93
N GLY A 731 3.74 -8.83 -27.32
CA GLY A 731 2.62 -9.53 -27.94
C GLY A 731 1.82 -10.33 -26.92
N ILE A 732 0.50 -10.37 -27.08
CA ILE A 732 -0.36 -11.26 -26.29
C ILE A 732 -0.10 -12.69 -26.75
N PRO A 733 0.24 -13.64 -25.85
CA PRO A 733 0.50 -15.02 -26.26
C PRO A 733 -0.70 -15.66 -26.97
N TRP A 734 -0.44 -16.48 -27.99
CA TRP A 734 -1.48 -17.15 -28.78
C TRP A 734 -2.49 -17.93 -27.94
N VAL A 735 -2.04 -18.57 -26.85
CA VAL A 735 -2.91 -19.29 -25.91
C VAL A 735 -3.97 -18.37 -25.31
N ILE A 736 -3.62 -17.12 -24.98
CA ILE A 736 -4.54 -16.12 -24.45
C ILE A 736 -5.51 -15.66 -25.54
N VAL A 737 -5.00 -15.40 -26.76
CA VAL A 737 -5.81 -15.03 -27.93
C VAL A 737 -6.86 -16.09 -28.23
N PHE A 738 -6.49 -17.38 -28.26
CA PHE A 738 -7.44 -18.47 -28.52
C PHE A 738 -8.49 -18.61 -27.41
N LYS A 739 -8.10 -18.49 -26.14
CA LYS A 739 -9.07 -18.50 -25.02
C LYS A 739 -10.04 -17.34 -25.10
N ALA A 740 -9.55 -16.14 -25.42
CA ALA A 740 -10.38 -14.96 -25.62
C ALA A 740 -11.33 -15.12 -26.81
N ALA A 741 -10.85 -15.64 -27.94
CA ALA A 741 -11.66 -15.92 -29.12
C ALA A 741 -12.76 -16.95 -28.84
N ALA A 742 -12.47 -18.01 -28.08
CA ALA A 742 -13.49 -18.97 -27.66
C ALA A 742 -14.60 -18.31 -26.82
N LEU A 743 -14.24 -17.42 -25.88
CA LEU A 743 -15.22 -16.66 -25.10
C LEU A 743 -16.03 -15.70 -25.99
N VAL A 744 -15.39 -15.04 -26.96
CA VAL A 744 -16.05 -14.16 -27.93
C VAL A 744 -17.07 -14.96 -28.76
N LEU A 745 -16.71 -16.14 -29.25
CA LEU A 745 -17.62 -16.99 -30.02
C LEU A 745 -18.82 -17.45 -29.19
N LEU A 746 -18.59 -17.86 -27.93
CA LEU A 746 -19.68 -18.20 -27.00
C LEU A 746 -20.60 -17.01 -26.75
N PHE A 747 -20.03 -15.83 -26.52
CA PHE A 747 -20.78 -14.59 -26.34
C PHE A 747 -21.64 -14.28 -27.58
N LEU A 748 -21.06 -14.32 -28.79
CA LEU A 748 -21.79 -14.10 -30.03
C LEU A 748 -22.90 -15.13 -30.27
N GLN A 749 -22.68 -16.41 -29.91
CA GLN A 749 -23.71 -17.45 -30.02
C GLN A 749 -24.88 -17.21 -29.07
N ILE A 750 -24.64 -16.72 -27.85
CA ILE A 750 -25.70 -16.38 -26.91
C ILE A 750 -26.52 -15.23 -27.46
N PHE A 751 -25.88 -14.18 -27.98
CA PHE A 751 -26.57 -13.01 -28.51
C PHE A 751 -27.28 -13.26 -29.85
N ALA A 752 -26.73 -14.12 -30.72
CA ALA A 752 -27.40 -14.56 -31.95
C ALA A 752 -28.70 -15.34 -31.71
N LYS A 753 -28.93 -15.85 -30.49
CA LYS A 753 -30.21 -16.47 -30.09
C LYS A 753 -31.23 -15.47 -29.53
N TRP A 754 -30.79 -14.25 -29.21
CA TRP A 754 -31.60 -13.17 -28.63
C TRP A 754 -31.94 -12.06 -29.64
N SER A 755 -31.19 -11.97 -30.75
CA SER A 755 -31.55 -11.24 -31.98
C SER A 755 -32.46 -12.07 -32.85
#